data_AF-A0A8T6ENM9-F1
#
_entry.id   AF-A0A8T6ENM9-F1
#
_cell.length_a   1.000
_cell.length_b   1.000
_cell.length_c   1.000
_cell.angle_alpha   90.00
_cell.angle_beta   90.00
_cell.angle_gamma   90.00
#
_symmetry.space_group_name_H-M   'P 1'
#
loop_
_entity.id
_entity.type
_entity.pdbx_description
1 polymer ?
#
loop_
_entity_poly.entity_id
_entity_poly.type
_entity_poly.pdbx_seq_one_letter_code
_entity_poly.pdbx_strand_id
1 'polypeptide(L)'
;MRLRPALLATLAALLLAAGLAHTSEASDEPSEGGTITTLLHPGWNMVGWVGPDTAASELFEVLPQLQTVGAWDASAGAYRYAWPGSNNDVPAVTPGMGLWLYLGGDRQLYWTRPGTSDGVVLRLGAGRHLVGVVADGAVKPPDDADARAWRWDPLRQDYEPYSLGDATLSGGEALWIEAAAPFNLWQPGTEPPPLVFLGEVSDYRRETLLGEYPKMRRFFAEEFGVAIRGNSQFVAADVEAIRPLYLQLVGREPPEGFCGRSVKGVRLVTVRCIGPPGRTLDYDYVSELLIEVPGRGIRWRGQPALDPRGPGWLIAGTRQYALEEYRDGPSTRQRLNLETGARRTSLPLSYFEVSESRDGVTNFSESALGFFAVEWLAERAGNSAVFDYLKLMRTSNDWRAAFATAFGIDVEDFYRAFEAYRAGDLTPLPHLIDDLDAPALVFLGDVPEADAAEIRSEFEDIQQFYTDRFEARATEFTLYVAADESTALRTFPDRRHHSCSSPPSWSTAIALLEQCRNWSALERIYVGAMVQELAPLGLLRFPGIGVYTESSRGPNWLLSGLEGYAATAYQAAAGRRDLAYNWEGHARVARSTSYSLRDVANTGDGPVAALGYLAVDWLVERVGESAVFEYYRLLLPEPSAEAAFERAFGLTIEAFYLEFDEYHARLRESGQ
;
A
#
# COMPACT_ATOMS: atom_id res chain seq x y z
N MET A 1 19.15 3.15 43.51
CA MET A 1 19.53 1.74 43.34
C MET A 1 19.92 1.57 41.87
N ARG A 2 21.21 1.53 41.53
CA ARG A 2 21.67 1.46 40.13
C ARG A 2 21.71 -0.01 39.69
N LEU A 3 20.71 -0.42 38.92
CA LEU A 3 20.72 -1.72 38.25
C LEU A 3 21.89 -1.75 37.25
N ARG A 4 22.73 -2.78 37.33
CA ARG A 4 23.94 -2.91 36.51
C ARG A 4 23.55 -3.16 35.05
N PRO A 5 24.17 -2.49 34.06
CA PRO A 5 23.87 -2.68 32.63
C PRO A 5 23.99 -4.14 32.14
N ALA A 6 24.82 -4.95 32.81
CA ALA A 6 24.89 -6.39 32.55
C ALA A 6 23.55 -7.11 32.79
N LEU A 7 22.79 -6.73 33.82
CA LEU A 7 21.53 -7.39 34.17
C LEU A 7 20.41 -7.05 33.18
N LEU A 8 20.40 -5.82 32.65
CA LEU A 8 19.52 -5.40 31.55
C LEU A 8 19.85 -6.13 30.24
N ALA A 9 21.13 -6.30 29.93
CA ALA A 9 21.56 -7.08 28.75
C ALA A 9 21.19 -8.56 28.88
N THR A 10 21.28 -9.15 30.07
CA THR A 10 20.87 -10.55 30.30
C THR A 10 19.35 -10.71 30.24
N LEU A 11 18.57 -9.76 30.77
CA LEU A 11 17.11 -9.78 30.67
C LEU A 11 16.63 -9.60 29.22
N ALA A 12 17.26 -8.69 28.48
CA ALA A 12 16.99 -8.49 27.06
C ALA A 12 17.35 -9.75 26.25
N ALA A 13 18.50 -10.38 26.53
CA ALA A 13 18.90 -11.63 25.89
C ALA A 13 17.97 -12.82 26.26
N LEU A 14 17.42 -12.86 27.47
CA LEU A 14 16.44 -13.89 27.89
C LEU A 14 15.05 -13.67 27.26
N LEU A 15 14.59 -12.41 27.16
CA LEU A 15 13.36 -12.07 26.44
C LEU A 15 13.49 -12.30 24.93
N LEU A 16 14.67 -12.01 24.36
CA LEU A 16 15.01 -12.35 22.99
C LEU A 16 15.12 -13.86 22.80
N ALA A 17 15.76 -14.62 23.70
CA ALA A 17 15.86 -16.07 23.59
C ALA A 17 14.50 -16.77 23.73
N ALA A 18 13.59 -16.26 24.57
CA ALA A 18 12.22 -16.77 24.67
C ALA A 18 11.40 -16.46 23.41
N GLY A 19 11.58 -15.28 22.80
CA GLY A 19 10.96 -14.95 21.51
C GLY A 19 11.57 -15.70 20.31
N LEU A 20 12.85 -16.08 20.41
CA LEU A 20 13.62 -16.72 19.33
C LEU A 20 13.69 -18.24 19.41
N ALA A 21 13.42 -18.85 20.57
CA ALA A 21 13.25 -20.30 20.68
C ALA A 21 12.05 -20.80 19.85
N HIS A 22 11.12 -19.92 19.46
CA HIS A 22 10.06 -20.16 18.48
C HIS A 22 10.48 -19.90 17.01
N THR A 23 11.72 -19.50 16.75
CA THR A 23 12.26 -19.22 15.41
C THR A 23 13.33 -20.22 14.96
N SER A 24 13.31 -21.43 15.54
CA SER A 24 14.00 -22.60 14.98
C SER A 24 13.76 -22.63 13.46
N GLU A 25 14.79 -22.96 12.69
CA GLU A 25 14.75 -23.04 11.22
C GLU A 25 13.36 -23.49 10.77
N ALA A 26 12.72 -22.69 9.91
CA ALA A 26 11.41 -22.99 9.35
C ALA A 26 11.51 -24.28 8.52
N SER A 27 11.59 -25.42 9.19
CA SER A 27 11.06 -26.67 8.69
C SER A 27 9.59 -26.40 8.46
N ASP A 28 9.05 -26.87 7.34
CA ASP A 28 7.61 -26.94 7.12
C ASP A 28 6.94 -27.94 8.09
N GLU A 29 7.56 -28.24 9.24
CA GLU A 29 6.91 -28.99 10.30
C GLU A 29 5.76 -28.11 10.81
N PRO A 30 4.52 -28.62 10.73
CA PRO A 30 3.36 -27.90 11.23
C PRO A 30 3.63 -27.55 12.69
N SER A 31 3.47 -26.27 13.07
CA SER A 31 3.52 -25.87 14.47
C SER A 31 2.67 -26.88 15.25
N GLU A 32 3.22 -27.50 16.30
CA GLU A 32 2.48 -28.46 17.13
C GLU A 32 1.27 -27.74 17.75
N GLY A 33 0.17 -27.68 17.00
CA GLY A 33 -1.06 -27.08 17.46
C GLY A 33 -1.51 -27.83 18.71
N GLY A 34 -2.16 -27.11 19.62
CA GLY A 34 -2.71 -27.73 20.84
C GLY A 34 -3.50 -28.99 20.52
N THR A 35 -3.41 -30.01 21.37
CA THR A 35 -4.16 -31.25 21.16
C THR A 35 -5.61 -31.08 21.61
N ILE A 36 -6.53 -31.64 20.84
CA ILE A 36 -7.96 -31.69 21.15
C ILE A 36 -8.32 -33.14 21.50
N THR A 37 -8.97 -33.33 22.64
CA THR A 37 -9.44 -34.65 23.09
C THR A 37 -10.96 -34.68 23.08
N THR A 38 -11.55 -35.59 22.31
CA THR A 38 -13.00 -35.81 22.24
C THR A 38 -13.34 -37.15 22.87
N LEU A 39 -14.38 -37.20 23.71
CA LEU A 39 -14.95 -38.45 24.22
C LEU A 39 -15.96 -39.00 23.22
N LEU A 40 -15.75 -40.23 22.75
CA LEU A 40 -16.64 -40.93 21.84
C LEU A 40 -17.39 -42.04 22.60
N HIS A 41 -18.68 -42.17 22.31
CA HIS A 41 -19.57 -43.16 22.90
C HIS A 41 -19.85 -44.31 21.92
N PRO A 42 -20.18 -45.52 22.38
CA PRO A 42 -20.73 -46.56 21.50
C PRO A 42 -21.94 -46.05 20.71
N GLY A 43 -22.02 -46.39 19.42
CA GLY A 43 -23.06 -45.90 18.52
C GLY A 43 -22.63 -44.67 17.71
N TRP A 44 -23.58 -43.80 17.37
CA TRP A 44 -23.31 -42.64 16.54
C TRP A 44 -22.76 -41.46 17.36
N ASN A 45 -21.74 -40.81 16.82
CA ASN A 45 -21.13 -39.60 17.36
C ASN A 45 -21.03 -38.56 16.25
N MET A 46 -21.33 -37.30 16.58
CA MET A 46 -21.15 -36.16 15.69
C MET A 46 -19.90 -35.41 16.13
N VAL A 47 -18.88 -35.37 15.28
CA VAL A 47 -17.54 -34.90 15.65
C VAL A 47 -17.02 -33.91 14.62
N GLY A 48 -16.39 -32.83 15.08
CA GLY A 48 -15.73 -31.87 14.22
C GLY A 48 -14.30 -32.30 13.91
N TRP A 49 -13.93 -32.26 12.63
CA TRP A 49 -12.53 -32.37 12.25
C TRP A 49 -11.80 -31.05 12.44
N VAL A 50 -10.68 -31.12 13.14
CA VAL A 50 -9.89 -29.96 13.58
C VAL A 50 -8.41 -30.13 13.24
N GLY A 51 -8.02 -31.31 12.75
CA GLY A 51 -6.65 -31.62 12.37
C GLY A 51 -6.36 -31.23 10.91
N PRO A 52 -5.13 -31.49 10.42
CA PRO A 52 -4.79 -31.26 9.01
C PRO A 52 -5.64 -32.13 8.07
N ASP A 53 -5.61 -31.82 6.78
CA ASP A 53 -6.28 -32.62 5.76
C ASP A 53 -5.82 -34.09 5.83
N THR A 54 -6.77 -35.03 5.92
CA THR A 54 -6.49 -36.48 6.03
C THR A 54 -7.46 -37.29 5.19
N ALA A 55 -7.05 -38.48 4.75
CA ALA A 55 -7.95 -39.43 4.12
C ALA A 55 -8.85 -40.10 5.18
N ALA A 56 -10.13 -40.33 4.87
CA ALA A 56 -11.04 -41.04 5.78
C ALA A 56 -10.54 -42.45 6.19
N SER A 57 -9.70 -43.09 5.36
CA SER A 57 -9.04 -44.36 5.68
C SER A 57 -8.16 -44.29 6.92
N GLU A 58 -7.44 -43.18 7.12
CA GLU A 58 -6.52 -42.98 8.25
C GLU A 58 -7.30 -42.94 9.57
N LEU A 59 -8.56 -42.48 9.55
CA LEU A 59 -9.42 -42.48 10.74
C LEU A 59 -9.67 -43.91 11.27
N PHE A 60 -9.80 -44.90 10.39
CA PHE A 60 -9.99 -46.30 10.80
C PHE A 60 -8.72 -46.90 11.39
N GLU A 61 -7.54 -46.43 10.97
CA GLU A 61 -6.26 -46.88 11.51
C GLU A 61 -6.06 -46.37 12.94
N VAL A 62 -6.41 -45.10 13.19
CA VAL A 62 -6.28 -44.48 14.52
C VAL A 62 -7.44 -44.81 15.47
N LEU A 63 -8.59 -45.20 14.95
CA LEU A 63 -9.77 -45.63 15.72
C LEU A 63 -10.21 -47.04 15.30
N PRO A 64 -9.57 -48.13 15.78
CA PRO A 64 -9.91 -49.50 15.36
C PRO A 64 -11.34 -49.95 15.67
N GLN A 65 -12.06 -49.24 16.53
CA GLN A 65 -13.47 -49.49 16.89
C GLN A 65 -14.45 -48.80 15.92
N LEU A 66 -13.97 -47.92 15.05
CA LEU A 66 -14.76 -47.18 14.08
C LEU A 66 -15.20 -48.11 12.95
N GLN A 67 -16.51 -48.20 12.72
CA GLN A 67 -17.07 -49.05 11.67
C GLN A 67 -17.56 -48.24 10.47
N THR A 68 -17.90 -46.97 10.67
CA THR A 68 -18.42 -46.11 9.61
C THR A 68 -18.05 -44.66 9.87
N VAL A 69 -17.64 -43.98 8.80
CA VAL A 69 -17.48 -42.51 8.74
C VAL A 69 -18.50 -41.99 7.74
N GLY A 70 -19.30 -41.02 8.14
CA GLY A 70 -20.21 -40.27 7.28
C GLY A 70 -19.79 -38.81 7.18
N ALA A 71 -19.69 -38.28 5.98
CA ALA A 71 -19.50 -36.84 5.72
C ALA A 71 -20.72 -36.30 4.96
N TRP A 72 -21.19 -35.12 5.33
CA TRP A 72 -22.31 -34.48 4.63
C TRP A 72 -21.81 -33.76 3.38
N ASP A 73 -22.36 -34.11 2.23
CA ASP A 73 -22.20 -33.37 0.99
C ASP A 73 -23.37 -32.40 0.84
N ALA A 74 -23.13 -31.13 1.19
CA ALA A 74 -24.14 -30.09 1.13
C ALA A 74 -24.64 -29.81 -0.30
N SER A 75 -23.79 -30.01 -1.32
CA SER A 75 -24.17 -29.80 -2.72
C SER A 75 -25.11 -30.90 -3.22
N ALA A 76 -24.89 -32.14 -2.78
CA ALA A 76 -25.75 -33.28 -3.08
C ALA A 76 -26.95 -33.40 -2.13
N GLY A 77 -26.93 -32.70 -0.99
CA GLY A 77 -27.92 -32.84 0.08
C GLY A 77 -27.97 -34.26 0.65
N ALA A 78 -26.83 -34.95 0.70
CA ALA A 78 -26.76 -36.36 1.07
C ALA A 78 -25.46 -36.70 1.83
N TYR A 79 -25.50 -37.78 2.62
CA TYR A 79 -24.29 -38.31 3.24
C TYR A 79 -23.50 -39.17 2.26
N ARG A 80 -22.18 -39.04 2.34
CA ARG A 80 -21.22 -39.98 1.78
C ARG A 80 -20.63 -40.81 2.90
N TYR A 81 -20.43 -42.10 2.69
CA TYR A 81 -19.99 -43.02 3.72
C TYR A 81 -18.68 -43.73 3.33
N ALA A 82 -17.90 -44.05 4.34
CA ALA A 82 -16.70 -44.87 4.26
C ALA A 82 -16.76 -45.97 5.33
N TRP A 83 -16.18 -47.12 5.02
CA TRP A 83 -16.09 -48.30 5.91
C TRP A 83 -14.70 -48.92 5.81
N PRO A 84 -14.24 -49.67 6.83
CA PRO A 84 -12.96 -50.37 6.78
C PRO A 84 -12.84 -51.27 5.54
N GLY A 85 -11.81 -51.04 4.72
CA GLY A 85 -11.52 -51.86 3.53
C GLY A 85 -12.35 -51.59 2.27
N SER A 86 -13.21 -50.55 2.27
CA SER A 86 -13.92 -50.10 1.06
C SER A 86 -13.14 -49.01 0.31
N ASN A 87 -13.37 -48.87 -0.99
CA ASN A 87 -12.99 -47.64 -1.69
C ASN A 87 -13.88 -46.50 -1.16
N ASN A 88 -13.27 -45.48 -0.58
CA ASN A 88 -13.95 -44.42 0.18
C ASN A 88 -14.64 -43.40 -0.75
N ASP A 89 -15.97 -43.26 -0.64
CA ASP A 89 -16.72 -42.17 -1.30
C ASP A 89 -16.63 -40.84 -0.53
N VAL A 90 -16.11 -40.88 0.70
CA VAL A 90 -15.86 -39.69 1.52
C VAL A 90 -14.62 -38.97 0.99
N PRO A 91 -14.73 -37.67 0.62
CA PRO A 91 -13.56 -36.87 0.23
C PRO A 91 -12.54 -36.77 1.37
N ALA A 92 -11.39 -36.16 1.10
CA ALA A 92 -10.46 -35.81 2.17
C ALA A 92 -11.19 -35.01 3.27
N VAL A 93 -10.95 -35.39 4.51
CA VAL A 93 -11.50 -34.73 5.69
C VAL A 93 -10.65 -33.50 5.96
N THR A 94 -11.26 -32.32 5.94
CA THR A 94 -10.57 -31.02 6.06
C THR A 94 -11.01 -30.27 7.32
N PRO A 95 -10.17 -29.36 7.88
CA PRO A 95 -10.51 -28.58 9.06
C PRO A 95 -11.88 -27.90 8.96
N GLY A 96 -12.69 -28.01 10.02
CA GLY A 96 -14.04 -27.46 10.11
C GLY A 96 -15.14 -28.32 9.47
N MET A 97 -14.81 -29.44 8.83
CA MET A 97 -15.80 -30.43 8.39
C MET A 97 -16.38 -31.16 9.61
N GLY A 98 -17.71 -31.30 9.68
CA GLY A 98 -18.33 -32.17 10.67
C GLY A 98 -18.54 -33.59 10.11
N LEU A 99 -18.40 -34.59 10.99
CA LEU A 99 -18.42 -36.01 10.65
C LEU A 99 -19.42 -36.77 11.53
N TRP A 100 -20.00 -37.82 10.96
CA TRP A 100 -20.65 -38.89 11.72
C TRP A 100 -19.73 -40.08 11.87
N LEU A 101 -19.47 -40.48 13.11
CA LEU A 101 -18.65 -41.63 13.43
C LEU A 101 -19.52 -42.69 14.12
N TYR A 102 -19.62 -43.88 13.53
CA TYR A 102 -20.25 -45.03 14.19
C TYR A 102 -19.18 -45.90 14.86
N LEU A 103 -19.16 -45.89 16.19
CA LEU A 103 -18.25 -46.72 16.99
C LEU A 103 -18.95 -48.00 17.40
N GLY A 104 -18.32 -49.14 17.10
CA GLY A 104 -18.73 -50.44 17.63
C GLY A 104 -18.23 -50.67 19.06
N GLY A 105 -18.67 -51.78 19.66
CA GLY A 105 -18.30 -52.16 21.03
C GLY A 105 -19.22 -51.56 22.09
N ASP A 106 -18.81 -51.66 23.35
CA ASP A 106 -19.57 -51.26 24.54
C ASP A 106 -18.84 -50.24 25.44
N ARG A 107 -17.66 -49.77 25.02
CA ARG A 107 -16.80 -48.85 25.78
C ARG A 107 -16.70 -47.49 25.12
N GLN A 108 -16.61 -46.46 25.95
CA GLN A 108 -16.25 -45.12 25.51
C GLN A 108 -14.76 -45.07 25.11
N LEU A 109 -14.43 -44.17 24.19
CA LEU A 109 -13.08 -43.98 23.67
C LEU A 109 -12.69 -42.50 23.75
N TYR A 110 -11.55 -42.19 24.36
CA TYR A 110 -10.96 -40.86 24.30
C TYR A 110 -10.11 -40.77 23.04
N TRP A 111 -10.45 -39.83 22.16
CA TRP A 111 -9.72 -39.60 20.93
C TRP A 111 -9.01 -38.25 20.97
N THR A 112 -7.69 -38.31 21.13
CA THR A 112 -6.81 -37.14 21.10
C THR A 112 -6.20 -36.98 19.72
N ARG A 113 -6.25 -35.76 19.17
CA ARG A 113 -5.69 -35.43 17.85
C ARG A 113 -5.10 -34.01 17.85
N PRO A 114 -4.18 -33.68 16.94
CA PRO A 114 -3.70 -32.31 16.77
C PRO A 114 -4.87 -31.39 16.38
N GLY A 115 -4.95 -30.22 17.01
CA GLY A 115 -5.86 -29.15 16.60
C GLY A 115 -5.17 -28.18 15.65
N THR A 116 -5.95 -27.50 14.82
CA THR A 116 -5.48 -26.40 13.99
C THR A 116 -5.24 -25.18 14.85
N SER A 117 -4.01 -24.65 14.84
CA SER A 117 -3.72 -23.33 15.39
C SER A 117 -4.32 -22.22 14.51
N ASP A 118 -4.47 -22.50 13.22
CA ASP A 118 -5.09 -21.61 12.25
C ASP A 118 -6.62 -21.63 12.38
N GLY A 119 -7.25 -20.46 12.23
CA GLY A 119 -8.70 -20.39 12.08
C GLY A 119 -9.14 -20.91 10.72
N VAL A 120 -10.41 -21.31 10.62
CA VAL A 120 -11.00 -21.81 9.37
C VAL A 120 -12.15 -20.90 8.95
N VAL A 121 -12.36 -20.80 7.64
CA VAL A 121 -13.54 -20.13 7.08
C VAL A 121 -14.32 -21.14 6.27
N LEU A 122 -15.57 -21.37 6.66
CA LEU A 122 -16.46 -22.30 5.99
C LEU A 122 -17.49 -21.52 5.19
N ARG A 123 -17.56 -21.79 3.87
CA ARG A 123 -18.59 -21.19 3.01
C ARG A 123 -19.83 -22.07 3.04
N LEU A 124 -20.86 -21.62 3.77
CA LEU A 124 -22.11 -22.34 3.91
C LEU A 124 -23.10 -21.81 2.87
N GLY A 125 -23.67 -22.70 2.04
CA GLY A 125 -24.81 -22.36 1.18
C GLY A 125 -26.13 -22.31 1.96
N ALA A 126 -27.25 -22.04 1.28
CA ALA A 126 -28.57 -22.22 1.89
C ALA A 126 -28.83 -23.72 2.18
N GLY A 127 -29.57 -24.01 3.24
CA GLY A 127 -29.89 -25.37 3.68
C GLY A 127 -28.97 -25.90 4.77
N ARG A 128 -28.88 -27.22 4.89
CA ARG A 128 -28.22 -27.89 6.01
C ARG A 128 -26.74 -28.16 5.74
N HIS A 129 -25.91 -27.92 6.76
CA HIS A 129 -24.47 -28.18 6.78
C HIS A 129 -24.08 -28.86 8.09
N LEU A 130 -23.17 -29.82 8.00
CA LEU A 130 -22.56 -30.46 9.16
C LEU A 130 -21.17 -29.85 9.39
N VAL A 131 -21.05 -29.06 10.45
CA VAL A 131 -19.89 -28.21 10.73
C VAL A 131 -19.15 -28.69 11.96
N GLY A 132 -17.84 -28.81 11.86
CA GLY A 132 -16.95 -29.07 12.99
C GLY A 132 -16.51 -27.78 13.68
N VAL A 133 -16.45 -27.80 15.02
CA VAL A 133 -15.99 -26.70 15.88
C VAL A 133 -14.48 -26.78 16.03
N VAL A 134 -13.72 -25.80 15.51
CA VAL A 134 -12.25 -25.87 15.53
C VAL A 134 -11.60 -25.37 16.81
N ALA A 135 -12.29 -24.49 17.55
CA ALA A 135 -11.85 -23.98 18.85
C ALA A 135 -13.06 -23.66 19.74
N ASP A 136 -12.80 -23.52 21.03
CA ASP A 136 -13.85 -23.25 22.02
C ASP A 136 -14.58 -21.93 21.72
N GLY A 137 -15.91 -21.98 21.70
CA GLY A 137 -16.75 -20.80 21.42
C GLY A 137 -16.58 -20.18 20.01
N ALA A 138 -15.98 -20.93 19.07
CA ALA A 138 -15.62 -20.41 17.74
C ALA A 138 -16.81 -20.25 16.77
N VAL A 139 -17.98 -20.79 17.08
CA VAL A 139 -19.14 -20.73 16.18
C VAL A 139 -20.00 -19.51 16.49
N LYS A 140 -19.76 -18.44 15.72
CA LYS A 140 -20.56 -17.21 15.74
C LYS A 140 -20.91 -16.83 14.30
N PRO A 141 -22.09 -17.20 13.79
CA PRO A 141 -22.52 -16.75 12.46
C PRO A 141 -22.67 -15.22 12.44
N PRO A 142 -22.69 -14.60 11.25
CA PRO A 142 -23.12 -13.22 11.07
C PRO A 142 -24.54 -13.01 11.64
N ASP A 143 -24.81 -11.81 12.15
CA ASP A 143 -26.08 -11.47 12.81
C ASP A 143 -27.30 -11.60 11.87
N ASP A 144 -27.09 -11.52 10.57
CA ASP A 144 -28.09 -11.60 9.51
C ASP A 144 -28.24 -12.99 8.87
N ALA A 145 -27.50 -14.01 9.34
CA ALA A 145 -27.47 -15.33 8.71
C ALA A 145 -28.78 -16.14 8.84
N ASP A 146 -29.70 -15.75 9.74
CA ASP A 146 -30.92 -16.48 10.13
C ASP A 146 -30.70 -18.00 10.19
N ALA A 147 -29.67 -18.39 10.94
CA ALA A 147 -29.22 -19.77 11.04
C ALA A 147 -29.79 -20.46 12.27
N ARG A 148 -30.19 -21.73 12.12
CA ARG A 148 -30.59 -22.61 13.22
C ARG A 148 -29.55 -23.69 13.40
N ALA A 149 -29.30 -24.10 14.64
CA ALA A 149 -28.34 -25.14 14.92
C ALA A 149 -28.88 -26.23 15.84
N TRP A 150 -28.31 -27.42 15.67
CA TRP A 150 -28.57 -28.57 16.52
C TRP A 150 -27.26 -29.26 16.87
N ARG A 151 -27.16 -29.69 18.12
CA ARG A 151 -26.09 -30.54 18.64
C ARG A 151 -26.60 -31.96 18.74
N TRP A 152 -25.70 -32.94 18.59
CA TRP A 152 -26.00 -34.33 18.88
C TRP A 152 -25.65 -34.67 20.33
N ASP A 153 -26.59 -35.26 21.07
CA ASP A 153 -26.31 -35.89 22.36
C ASP A 153 -25.93 -37.37 22.11
N PRO A 154 -24.64 -37.76 22.25
CA PRO A 154 -24.22 -39.13 22.00
C PRO A 154 -24.68 -40.12 23.08
N LEU A 155 -25.13 -39.67 24.25
CA LEU A 155 -25.71 -40.55 25.27
C LEU A 155 -27.17 -40.85 24.97
N ARG A 156 -27.93 -39.84 24.55
CA ARG A 156 -29.35 -40.00 24.19
C ARG A 156 -29.57 -40.49 22.77
N GLN A 157 -28.56 -40.35 21.91
CA GLN A 157 -28.64 -40.60 20.47
C GLN A 157 -29.78 -39.77 19.83
N ASP A 158 -29.85 -38.48 20.18
CA ASP A 158 -30.87 -37.55 19.69
C ASP A 158 -30.29 -36.14 19.45
N TYR A 159 -30.99 -35.34 18.65
CA TYR A 159 -30.63 -33.94 18.40
C TYR A 159 -31.24 -33.01 19.44
N GLU A 160 -30.43 -32.06 19.91
CA GLU A 160 -30.86 -31.00 20.80
C GLU A 160 -30.69 -29.65 20.10
N PRO A 161 -31.70 -28.76 20.12
CA PRO A 161 -31.55 -27.40 19.61
C PRO A 161 -30.39 -26.68 20.29
N TYR A 162 -29.60 -25.95 19.51
CA TYR A 162 -28.46 -25.20 19.99
C TYR A 162 -28.56 -23.73 19.57
N SER A 163 -28.36 -22.82 20.52
CA SER A 163 -28.35 -21.38 20.29
C SER A 163 -26.96 -20.95 19.83
N LEU A 164 -26.85 -20.48 18.59
CA LEU A 164 -25.59 -19.98 18.04
C LEU A 164 -25.07 -18.79 18.86
N GLY A 165 -23.78 -18.80 19.21
CA GLY A 165 -23.15 -17.79 20.07
C GLY A 165 -22.97 -18.19 21.53
N ASP A 166 -23.55 -19.30 21.99
CA ASP A 166 -23.32 -19.82 23.34
C ASP A 166 -21.91 -20.41 23.49
N ALA A 167 -21.14 -19.94 24.47
CA ALA A 167 -19.72 -20.32 24.66
C ALA A 167 -19.49 -21.77 25.13
N THR A 168 -20.48 -22.66 25.06
CA THR A 168 -20.41 -24.00 25.64
C THR A 168 -19.84 -25.06 24.71
N LEU A 169 -19.53 -24.73 23.45
CA LEU A 169 -18.95 -25.70 22.53
C LEU A 169 -17.45 -25.79 22.68
N SER A 170 -16.95 -27.01 22.79
CA SER A 170 -15.53 -27.31 22.82
C SER A 170 -14.99 -27.62 21.43
N GLY A 171 -13.71 -27.32 21.20
CA GLY A 171 -12.99 -27.77 20.01
C GLY A 171 -13.15 -29.28 19.80
N GLY A 172 -13.42 -29.67 18.56
CA GLY A 172 -13.67 -31.05 18.15
C GLY A 172 -15.12 -31.51 18.24
N GLU A 173 -16.04 -30.72 18.79
CA GLU A 173 -17.48 -30.97 18.66
C GLU A 173 -17.97 -30.63 17.24
N ALA A 174 -19.20 -31.02 16.91
CA ALA A 174 -19.84 -30.65 15.65
C ALA A 174 -21.28 -30.18 15.87
N LEU A 175 -21.80 -29.47 14.87
CA LEU A 175 -23.15 -28.93 14.80
C LEU A 175 -23.77 -29.22 13.45
N TRP A 176 -25.07 -29.49 13.44
CA TRP A 176 -25.89 -29.18 12.29
C TRP A 176 -26.20 -27.70 12.28
N ILE A 177 -25.98 -27.04 11.14
CA ILE A 177 -26.39 -25.65 10.90
C ILE A 177 -27.30 -25.65 9.67
N GLU A 178 -28.52 -25.16 9.83
CA GLU A 178 -29.43 -24.87 8.72
C GLU A 178 -29.45 -23.36 8.49
N ALA A 179 -28.94 -22.96 7.33
CA ALA A 179 -28.79 -21.58 6.91
C ALA A 179 -29.93 -21.16 5.97
N ALA A 180 -30.56 -20.02 6.22
CA ALA A 180 -31.58 -19.48 5.33
C ALA A 180 -30.99 -18.93 4.02
N ALA A 181 -29.79 -18.37 4.08
CA ALA A 181 -29.04 -17.81 2.97
C ALA A 181 -27.56 -18.22 3.04
N PRO A 182 -26.81 -18.14 1.92
CA PRO A 182 -25.37 -18.40 1.95
C PRO A 182 -24.62 -17.39 2.83
N PHE A 183 -23.64 -17.85 3.61
CA PHE A 183 -22.74 -16.99 4.38
C PHE A 183 -21.38 -17.66 4.64
N ASN A 184 -20.38 -16.87 5.02
CA ASN A 184 -19.09 -17.38 5.48
C ASN A 184 -19.09 -17.48 7.01
N LEU A 185 -18.84 -18.67 7.54
CA LEU A 185 -18.67 -18.92 8.97
C LEU A 185 -17.18 -18.91 9.31
N TRP A 186 -16.72 -17.84 9.94
CA TRP A 186 -15.38 -17.80 10.53
C TRP A 186 -15.36 -18.53 11.86
N GLN A 187 -14.41 -19.44 12.01
CA GLN A 187 -14.06 -20.01 13.30
C GLN A 187 -12.59 -19.66 13.63
N PRO A 188 -12.33 -18.84 14.66
CA PRO A 188 -10.96 -18.57 15.07
C PRO A 188 -10.26 -19.87 15.49
N GLY A 189 -8.97 -19.99 15.19
CA GLY A 189 -8.15 -21.09 15.68
C GLY A 189 -7.88 -20.97 17.17
N THR A 190 -7.14 -21.94 17.72
CA THR A 190 -6.86 -22.00 19.16
C THR A 190 -5.86 -20.94 19.63
N GLU A 191 -5.05 -20.39 18.73
CA GLU A 191 -4.05 -19.38 19.06
C GLU A 191 -4.38 -18.01 18.43
N PRO A 192 -4.51 -16.94 19.22
CA PRO A 192 -4.49 -15.59 18.67
C PRO A 192 -3.10 -15.34 18.07
N PRO A 193 -3.00 -14.79 16.84
CA PRO A 193 -1.71 -14.41 16.27
C PRO A 193 -1.07 -13.40 17.23
N PRO A 194 0.16 -13.63 17.71
CA PRO A 194 0.74 -12.74 18.69
C PRO A 194 1.10 -11.42 18.00
N LEU A 195 0.38 -10.35 18.36
CA LEU A 195 0.90 -8.99 18.20
C LEU A 195 2.00 -8.83 19.26
N VAL A 196 3.26 -8.84 18.81
CA VAL A 196 4.42 -8.66 19.69
C VAL A 196 4.86 -7.20 19.62
N PHE A 197 4.70 -6.47 20.73
CA PHE A 197 5.10 -5.06 20.78
C PHE A 197 6.59 -4.93 21.15
N LEU A 198 7.35 -4.23 20.31
CA LEU A 198 8.77 -3.96 20.52
C LEU A 198 9.00 -2.50 20.92
N GLY A 199 9.76 -2.28 21.99
CA GLY A 199 9.98 -0.95 22.55
C GLY A 199 8.76 -0.35 23.27
N GLU A 200 8.80 0.96 23.51
CA GLU A 200 7.79 1.70 24.28
C GLU A 200 6.59 2.12 23.41
N VAL A 201 5.81 1.14 22.93
CA VAL A 201 4.48 1.41 22.35
C VAL A 201 3.52 1.78 23.47
N SER A 202 2.91 2.96 23.42
CA SER A 202 1.96 3.44 24.45
C SER A 202 0.79 2.45 24.67
N ASP A 203 0.34 2.30 25.92
CA ASP A 203 -0.75 1.37 26.29
C ASP A 203 -2.03 1.60 25.48
N TYR A 204 -2.45 2.86 25.33
CA TYR A 204 -3.60 3.22 24.49
C TYR A 204 -3.49 2.65 23.06
N ARG A 205 -2.29 2.73 22.46
CA ARG A 205 -2.05 2.19 21.12
C ARG A 205 -2.04 0.67 21.11
N ARG A 206 -1.48 0.01 22.13
CA ARG A 206 -1.51 -1.46 22.27
C ARG A 206 -2.94 -1.97 22.38
N GLU A 207 -3.74 -1.37 23.26
CA GLU A 207 -5.15 -1.71 23.46
C GLU A 207 -5.96 -1.51 22.19
N THR A 208 -5.76 -0.39 21.49
CA THR A 208 -6.41 -0.13 20.19
C THR A 208 -6.08 -1.23 19.19
N LEU A 209 -4.80 -1.59 19.03
CA LEU A 209 -4.38 -2.61 18.06
C LEU A 209 -4.87 -4.02 18.44
N LEU A 210 -4.82 -4.37 19.72
CA LEU A 210 -5.35 -5.65 20.22
C LEU A 210 -6.86 -5.75 20.07
N GLY A 211 -7.60 -4.63 20.17
CA GLY A 211 -9.05 -4.59 19.97
C GLY A 211 -9.47 -4.61 18.49
N GLU A 212 -8.71 -3.95 17.62
CA GLU A 212 -9.02 -3.87 16.18
C GLU A 212 -8.61 -5.13 15.41
N TYR A 213 -7.51 -5.76 15.79
CA TYR A 213 -6.97 -6.89 15.02
C TYR A 213 -7.95 -8.08 14.89
N PRO A 214 -8.68 -8.52 15.94
CA PRO A 214 -9.70 -9.56 15.81
C PRO A 214 -10.89 -9.14 14.95
N LYS A 215 -11.31 -7.86 14.99
CA LYS A 215 -12.41 -7.33 14.16
C LYS A 215 -12.04 -7.37 12.69
N MET A 216 -10.82 -6.96 12.37
CA MET A 216 -10.29 -7.02 11.03
C MET A 216 -10.24 -8.46 10.51
N ARG A 217 -9.66 -9.40 11.27
CA ARG A 217 -9.66 -10.83 10.88
C ARG A 217 -11.07 -11.36 10.64
N ARG A 218 -12.03 -10.96 11.48
CA ARG A 218 -13.44 -11.29 11.33
C ARG A 218 -14.00 -10.82 10.00
N PHE A 219 -13.85 -9.53 9.76
CA PHE A 219 -14.33 -8.90 8.55
C PHE A 219 -13.80 -9.59 7.30
N PHE A 220 -12.49 -9.82 7.20
CA PHE A 220 -11.93 -10.49 6.02
C PHE A 220 -12.38 -11.96 5.86
N ALA A 221 -12.62 -12.65 6.97
CA ALA A 221 -13.15 -14.01 6.93
C ALA A 221 -14.63 -14.05 6.51
N GLU A 222 -15.46 -13.16 7.04
CA GLU A 222 -16.89 -13.10 6.76
C GLU A 222 -17.18 -12.50 5.37
N GLU A 223 -16.52 -11.40 5.02
CA GLU A 223 -16.77 -10.67 3.77
C GLU A 223 -16.10 -11.35 2.57
N PHE A 224 -14.81 -11.66 2.71
CA PHE A 224 -13.99 -12.18 1.60
C PHE A 224 -13.78 -13.69 1.64
N GLY A 225 -14.27 -14.37 2.67
CA GLY A 225 -14.10 -15.82 2.79
C GLY A 225 -12.63 -16.24 2.99
N VAL A 226 -11.80 -15.39 3.59
CA VAL A 226 -10.37 -15.64 3.76
C VAL A 226 -9.91 -15.46 5.20
N ALA A 227 -9.05 -16.38 5.65
CA ALA A 227 -8.28 -16.24 6.88
C ALA A 227 -6.82 -16.53 6.57
N ILE A 228 -5.91 -15.68 7.07
CA ILE A 228 -4.48 -15.98 7.08
C ILE A 228 -4.10 -16.87 8.26
N ARG A 229 -2.98 -17.56 8.07
CA ARG A 229 -2.27 -18.18 9.18
C ARG A 229 -1.81 -17.09 10.13
N GLY A 230 -1.78 -17.41 11.41
CA GLY A 230 -1.49 -16.43 12.47
C GLY A 230 -0.03 -16.00 12.54
N ASN A 231 0.60 -15.56 11.43
CA ASN A 231 1.97 -15.08 11.45
C ASN A 231 2.15 -14.03 12.54
N SER A 232 3.19 -14.18 13.34
CA SER A 232 3.56 -13.21 14.36
C SER A 232 3.80 -11.85 13.72
N GLN A 233 3.10 -10.84 14.22
CA GLN A 233 3.30 -9.45 13.80
C GLN A 233 4.02 -8.69 14.90
N PHE A 234 5.20 -8.19 14.58
CA PHE A 234 6.00 -7.38 15.49
C PHE A 234 5.74 -5.91 15.22
N VAL A 235 5.13 -5.25 16.19
CA VAL A 235 4.79 -3.82 16.16
C VAL A 235 5.78 -3.05 17.01
N ALA A 236 6.74 -2.39 16.37
CA ALA A 236 7.79 -1.63 17.05
C ALA A 236 7.41 -0.15 17.23
N ALA A 237 7.81 0.45 18.35
CA ALA A 237 7.60 1.88 18.59
C ALA A 237 8.24 2.76 17.49
N ASP A 238 9.44 2.38 17.05
CA ASP A 238 10.22 3.07 16.03
C ASP A 238 11.19 2.10 15.32
N VAL A 239 12.06 2.63 14.46
CA VAL A 239 13.06 1.86 13.71
C VAL A 239 14.15 1.28 14.64
N GLU A 240 14.51 1.96 15.73
CA GLU A 240 15.52 1.46 16.67
C GLU A 240 15.02 0.23 17.42
N ALA A 241 13.75 0.23 17.83
CA ALA A 241 13.13 -0.89 18.51
C ALA A 241 13.06 -2.16 17.62
N ILE A 242 12.94 -2.01 16.30
CA ILE A 242 12.90 -3.15 15.36
C ILE A 242 14.27 -3.57 14.83
N ARG A 243 15.27 -2.68 14.88
CA ARG A 243 16.61 -2.87 14.32
C ARG A 243 17.26 -4.22 14.68
N PRO A 244 17.28 -4.67 15.96
CA PRO A 244 17.93 -5.94 16.31
C PRO A 244 17.27 -7.15 15.63
N LEU A 245 15.94 -7.20 15.61
CA LEU A 245 15.18 -8.28 14.98
C LEU A 245 15.33 -8.23 13.45
N TYR A 246 15.30 -7.03 12.86
CA TYR A 246 15.49 -6.86 11.42
C TYR A 246 16.89 -7.31 10.96
N LEU A 247 17.95 -6.91 11.68
CA LEU A 247 19.32 -7.36 11.41
C LEU A 247 19.44 -8.88 11.48
N GLN A 248 18.81 -9.50 12.47
CA GLN A 248 18.81 -10.95 12.61
C GLN A 248 18.07 -11.65 11.45
N LEU A 249 16.91 -11.15 11.06
CA LEU A 249 16.07 -11.79 10.04
C LEU A 249 16.61 -11.55 8.61
N VAL A 250 17.12 -10.36 8.34
CA VAL A 250 17.48 -9.86 6.99
C VAL A 250 18.99 -9.80 6.76
N GLY A 251 19.81 -9.70 7.81
CA GLY A 251 21.28 -9.63 7.69
C GLY A 251 21.83 -8.26 7.29
N ARG A 252 21.03 -7.19 7.37
CA ARG A 252 21.42 -5.80 7.08
C ARG A 252 20.56 -4.81 7.87
N GLU A 253 21.02 -3.56 7.96
CA GLU A 253 20.28 -2.50 8.65
C GLU A 253 18.91 -2.23 7.99
N PRO A 254 17.87 -1.87 8.75
CA PRO A 254 16.66 -1.30 8.18
C PRO A 254 17.01 -0.07 7.34
N PRO A 255 16.42 0.10 6.14
CA PRO A 255 16.62 1.32 5.37
C PRO A 255 16.11 2.54 6.14
N GLU A 256 16.66 3.72 5.83
CA GLU A 256 16.09 4.97 6.33
C GLU A 256 14.62 5.09 5.92
N GLY A 257 13.76 5.52 6.85
CA GLY A 257 12.31 5.57 6.61
C GLY A 257 11.62 4.21 6.62
N PHE A 258 12.26 3.15 7.13
CA PHE A 258 11.65 1.82 7.26
C PHE A 258 10.26 1.90 7.90
N CYS A 259 9.25 1.39 7.18
CA CYS A 259 7.87 1.39 7.64
C CYS A 259 7.37 0.03 8.09
N GLY A 260 7.61 -0.98 7.27
CA GLY A 260 7.26 -2.36 7.56
C GLY A 260 7.75 -3.29 6.45
N ARG A 261 7.84 -4.59 6.75
CA ARG A 261 8.28 -5.64 5.82
C ARG A 261 7.88 -7.01 6.34
N SER A 262 7.47 -7.89 5.44
CA SER A 262 7.32 -9.33 5.71
C SER A 262 8.64 -10.04 5.42
N VAL A 263 9.17 -10.78 6.38
CA VAL A 263 10.43 -11.52 6.26
C VAL A 263 10.28 -12.87 6.94
N LYS A 264 10.54 -13.97 6.20
CA LYS A 264 10.53 -15.34 6.74
C LYS A 264 9.24 -15.69 7.53
N GLY A 265 8.09 -15.22 7.05
CA GLY A 265 6.80 -15.47 7.71
C GLY A 265 6.54 -14.64 8.97
N VAL A 266 7.36 -13.63 9.21
CA VAL A 266 7.18 -12.64 10.28
C VAL A 266 6.87 -11.29 9.64
N ARG A 267 5.84 -10.59 10.14
CA ARG A 267 5.58 -9.20 9.75
C ARG A 267 6.25 -8.25 10.74
N LEU A 268 7.08 -7.36 10.23
CA LEU A 268 7.72 -6.28 10.97
C LEU A 268 7.05 -4.96 10.59
N VAL A 269 6.59 -4.17 11.55
CA VAL A 269 6.00 -2.84 11.28
C VAL A 269 6.33 -1.86 12.41
N THR A 270 6.48 -0.58 12.08
CA THR A 270 6.64 0.48 13.08
C THR A 270 5.33 1.24 13.32
N VAL A 271 5.08 1.69 14.55
CA VAL A 271 3.86 2.44 14.92
C VAL A 271 3.67 3.68 14.05
N ARG A 272 4.76 4.32 13.63
CA ARG A 272 4.75 5.48 12.70
C ARG A 272 3.95 5.19 11.42
N CYS A 273 3.97 3.95 10.94
CA CYS A 273 3.38 3.59 9.66
C CYS A 273 1.95 3.05 9.78
N ILE A 274 1.53 2.69 10.99
CA ILE A 274 0.15 2.39 11.33
C ILE A 274 -0.69 3.70 11.44
N GLY A 275 -0.09 4.87 11.18
CA GLY A 275 -0.76 6.16 11.07
C GLY A 275 -1.34 6.75 12.37
N PRO A 276 -1.75 8.03 12.37
CA PRO A 276 -2.39 8.70 13.51
C PRO A 276 -3.77 8.08 13.85
N PRO A 277 -4.36 8.37 15.03
CA PRO A 277 -5.00 7.39 15.94
C PRO A 277 -6.25 6.65 15.44
N GLY A 278 -6.70 6.86 14.21
CA GLY A 278 -7.77 6.10 13.55
C GLY A 278 -7.31 5.10 12.47
N ARG A 279 -6.02 5.05 12.14
CA ARG A 279 -5.49 4.04 11.19
C ARG A 279 -5.09 2.75 11.93
N THR A 280 -5.52 1.62 11.39
CA THR A 280 -5.38 0.27 11.95
C THR A 280 -4.27 -0.50 11.22
N LEU A 281 -4.07 -1.78 11.55
CA LEU A 281 -3.16 -2.69 10.83
C LEU A 281 -3.74 -3.17 9.49
N ASP A 282 -4.84 -2.57 9.01
CA ASP A 282 -5.60 -2.98 7.84
C ASP A 282 -4.75 -3.09 6.58
N TYR A 283 -3.97 -2.06 6.24
CA TYR A 283 -3.11 -2.08 5.05
C TYR A 283 -2.08 -3.22 5.11
N ASP A 284 -1.44 -3.42 6.27
CA ASP A 284 -0.46 -4.47 6.47
C ASP A 284 -1.11 -5.85 6.43
N TYR A 285 -2.28 -6.00 7.03
CA TYR A 285 -3.03 -7.24 7.07
C TYR A 285 -3.51 -7.67 5.68
N VAL A 286 -4.07 -6.75 4.89
CA VAL A 286 -4.43 -7.03 3.50
C VAL A 286 -3.19 -7.39 2.68
N SER A 287 -2.06 -6.73 2.93
CA SER A 287 -0.80 -7.10 2.28
C SER A 287 -0.36 -8.52 2.62
N GLU A 288 -0.53 -8.97 3.88
CA GLU A 288 -0.27 -10.36 4.26
C GLU A 288 -1.26 -11.34 3.60
N LEU A 289 -2.55 -11.01 3.56
CA LEU A 289 -3.55 -11.82 2.83
C LEU A 289 -3.15 -12.03 1.37
N LEU A 290 -2.72 -10.96 0.68
CA LEU A 290 -2.27 -11.01 -0.70
C LEU A 290 -0.97 -11.81 -0.91
N ILE A 291 -0.22 -12.12 0.15
CA ILE A 291 1.00 -12.94 0.10
C ILE A 291 0.68 -14.39 0.47
N GLU A 292 -0.14 -14.59 1.51
CA GLU A 292 -0.42 -15.90 2.06
C GLU A 292 -1.48 -16.69 1.30
N VAL A 293 -2.52 -16.00 0.81
CA VAL A 293 -3.64 -16.68 0.15
C VAL A 293 -3.16 -17.46 -1.08
N PRO A 294 -2.28 -16.93 -1.96
CA PRO A 294 -1.67 -17.71 -3.05
C PRO A 294 -0.67 -18.79 -2.61
N GLY A 295 -0.30 -18.87 -1.33
CA GLY A 295 0.60 -19.88 -0.77
C GLY A 295 2.08 -19.50 -0.78
N ARG A 296 2.83 -19.93 0.24
CA ARG A 296 4.30 -19.82 0.29
C ARG A 296 4.92 -20.84 -0.66
N GLY A 297 5.95 -20.45 -1.41
CA GLY A 297 6.74 -21.39 -2.23
C GLY A 297 6.60 -21.22 -3.73
N ILE A 298 5.86 -20.22 -4.19
CA ILE A 298 5.89 -19.78 -5.57
C ILE A 298 7.24 -19.09 -5.86
N ARG A 299 8.31 -19.89 -6.00
CA ARG A 299 9.61 -19.48 -6.55
C ARG A 299 9.63 -19.90 -8.02
N TRP A 300 9.21 -19.00 -8.92
CA TRP A 300 9.30 -19.29 -10.35
C TRP A 300 10.72 -19.07 -10.86
N ARG A 301 11.27 -20.11 -11.47
CA ARG A 301 12.47 -20.01 -12.29
C ARG A 301 12.05 -19.48 -13.67
N GLY A 302 12.43 -18.25 -13.99
CA GLY A 302 12.88 -17.94 -15.36
C GLY A 302 12.08 -16.99 -16.24
N GLN A 303 11.16 -16.14 -15.76
CA GLN A 303 10.69 -15.00 -16.56
C GLN A 303 10.60 -13.69 -15.73
N PRO A 304 11.20 -12.57 -16.19
CA PRO A 304 11.27 -11.31 -15.44
C PRO A 304 10.19 -10.30 -15.85
N ALA A 305 8.89 -10.62 -15.84
CA ALA A 305 7.90 -9.63 -16.30
C ALA A 305 6.48 -9.67 -15.71
N LEU A 306 6.14 -10.59 -14.80
CA LEU A 306 4.80 -10.60 -14.18
C LEU A 306 4.91 -11.04 -12.72
N ASP A 307 4.26 -10.28 -11.83
CA ASP A 307 4.01 -10.74 -10.46
C ASP A 307 3.27 -12.09 -10.55
N PRO A 308 3.73 -13.14 -9.85
CA PRO A 308 3.12 -14.47 -9.92
C PRO A 308 1.66 -14.50 -9.46
N ARG A 309 1.17 -13.44 -8.84
CA ARG A 309 -0.21 -13.28 -8.37
C ARG A 309 -1.13 -12.68 -9.43
N GLY A 310 -0.62 -12.38 -10.62
CA GLY A 310 -1.34 -11.71 -11.71
C GLY A 310 -0.86 -10.28 -11.92
N PRO A 311 -1.62 -9.46 -12.66
CA PRO A 311 -1.18 -8.13 -13.03
C PRO A 311 -1.11 -7.18 -11.82
N GLY A 312 -0.15 -6.24 -11.84
CA GLY A 312 0.12 -5.32 -10.74
C GLY A 312 -1.12 -4.52 -10.31
N TRP A 313 -1.91 -4.06 -11.29
CA TRP A 313 -3.17 -3.35 -11.05
C TRP A 313 -4.18 -4.17 -10.24
N LEU A 314 -4.26 -5.49 -10.45
CA LEU A 314 -5.23 -6.35 -9.75
C LEU A 314 -4.84 -6.54 -8.29
N ILE A 315 -3.54 -6.66 -8.01
CA ILE A 315 -3.02 -6.79 -6.65
C ILE A 315 -3.12 -5.48 -5.88
N ALA A 316 -2.72 -4.36 -6.49
CA ALA A 316 -2.83 -3.04 -5.88
C ALA A 316 -4.29 -2.64 -5.70
N GLY A 317 -5.12 -2.89 -6.72
CA GLY A 317 -6.57 -2.68 -6.70
C GLY A 317 -7.27 -3.50 -5.63
N THR A 318 -6.97 -4.79 -5.53
CA THR A 318 -7.51 -5.67 -4.47
C THR A 318 -7.13 -5.16 -3.10
N ARG A 319 -5.87 -4.73 -2.92
CA ARG A 319 -5.42 -4.17 -1.64
C ARG A 319 -6.25 -2.96 -1.25
N GLN A 320 -6.37 -2.01 -2.17
CA GLN A 320 -7.07 -0.76 -1.93
C GLN A 320 -8.58 -1.00 -1.76
N TYR A 321 -9.18 -1.90 -2.54
CA TYR A 321 -10.59 -2.24 -2.46
C TYR A 321 -10.95 -2.85 -1.10
N ALA A 322 -10.25 -3.92 -0.72
CA ALA A 322 -10.54 -4.63 0.52
C ALA A 322 -10.26 -3.78 1.78
N LEU A 323 -9.32 -2.83 1.68
CA LEU A 323 -9.06 -1.82 2.70
C LEU A 323 -10.24 -0.86 2.90
N GLU A 324 -10.83 -0.37 1.81
CA GLU A 324 -11.96 0.55 1.90
C GLU A 324 -13.24 -0.18 2.32
N GLU A 325 -13.46 -1.41 1.86
CA GLU A 325 -14.58 -2.24 2.34
C GLU A 325 -14.51 -2.46 3.87
N TYR A 326 -13.33 -2.72 4.44
CA TYR A 326 -13.16 -2.83 5.91
C TYR A 326 -13.52 -1.54 6.65
N ARG A 327 -13.46 -0.40 5.97
CA ARG A 327 -13.76 0.92 6.52
C ARG A 327 -15.20 1.36 6.23
N ASP A 328 -16.07 0.42 5.89
CA ASP A 328 -17.45 0.64 5.45
C ASP A 328 -17.53 1.48 4.16
N GLY A 329 -16.59 1.22 3.23
CA GLY A 329 -16.42 1.93 1.97
C GLY A 329 -15.51 3.18 2.07
N PRO A 330 -15.12 3.75 0.92
CA PRO A 330 -14.29 4.94 0.92
C PRO A 330 -15.08 6.15 1.41
N SER A 331 -14.52 6.88 2.38
CA SER A 331 -15.06 8.21 2.73
C SER A 331 -15.20 9.10 1.48
N THR A 332 -16.13 10.06 1.45
CA THR A 332 -16.34 10.94 0.28
C THR A 332 -15.03 11.55 -0.24
N ARG A 333 -14.15 11.97 0.67
CA ARG A 333 -12.83 12.48 0.30
C ARG A 333 -11.95 11.40 -0.33
N GLN A 334 -11.85 10.23 0.30
CA GLN A 334 -11.03 9.14 -0.21
C GLN A 334 -11.53 8.65 -1.58
N ARG A 335 -12.85 8.58 -1.77
CA ARG A 335 -13.47 8.28 -3.06
C ARG A 335 -13.02 9.28 -4.13
N LEU A 336 -13.15 10.58 -3.88
CA LEU A 336 -12.71 11.61 -4.82
C LEU A 336 -11.21 11.54 -5.12
N ASN A 337 -10.39 11.17 -4.13
CA ASN A 337 -8.95 11.00 -4.33
C ASN A 337 -8.65 9.82 -5.24
N LEU A 338 -9.33 8.68 -5.04
CA LEU A 338 -9.24 7.52 -5.92
C LEU A 338 -9.74 7.88 -7.32
N GLU A 339 -10.89 8.52 -7.46
CA GLU A 339 -11.42 8.97 -8.76
C GLU A 339 -10.42 9.87 -9.49
N THR A 340 -9.85 10.85 -8.78
CA THR A 340 -8.81 11.73 -9.33
C THR A 340 -7.58 10.92 -9.75
N GLY A 341 -7.11 10.00 -8.91
CA GLY A 341 -5.98 9.12 -9.22
C GLY A 341 -6.23 8.28 -10.47
N ALA A 342 -7.40 7.64 -10.57
CA ALA A 342 -7.79 6.83 -11.71
C ALA A 342 -7.93 7.65 -13.00
N ARG A 343 -8.54 8.84 -12.92
CA ARG A 343 -8.71 9.74 -14.06
C ARG A 343 -7.40 10.36 -14.55
N ARG A 344 -6.35 10.41 -13.72
CA ARG A 344 -5.01 10.85 -14.14
C ARG A 344 -4.29 9.83 -15.00
N THR A 345 -4.75 8.58 -15.00
CA THR A 345 -4.15 7.53 -15.82
C THR A 345 -4.78 7.56 -17.21
N SER A 346 -3.99 7.97 -18.20
CA SER A 346 -4.41 8.03 -19.61
C SER A 346 -4.43 6.65 -20.25
N LEU A 347 -3.44 5.81 -19.92
CA LEU A 347 -3.26 4.47 -20.46
C LEU A 347 -4.41 3.54 -20.07
N PRO A 348 -4.80 2.59 -20.95
CA PRO A 348 -5.83 1.60 -20.62
C PRO A 348 -5.36 0.67 -19.51
N LEU A 349 -6.29 0.08 -18.75
CA LEU A 349 -5.95 -0.83 -17.64
C LEU A 349 -5.05 -2.00 -18.07
N SER A 350 -5.25 -2.51 -19.29
CA SER A 350 -4.45 -3.60 -19.87
C SER A 350 -2.96 -3.26 -20.02
N TYR A 351 -2.59 -1.98 -20.06
CA TYR A 351 -1.20 -1.55 -20.08
C TYR A 351 -0.46 -1.95 -18.80
N PHE A 352 -1.16 -1.91 -17.66
CA PHE A 352 -0.61 -2.26 -16.34
C PHE A 352 -0.57 -3.76 -16.08
N GLU A 353 -0.79 -4.58 -17.11
CA GLU A 353 -0.64 -6.03 -16.97
C GLU A 353 0.82 -6.39 -16.69
N VAL A 354 1.75 -5.78 -17.44
CA VAL A 354 3.19 -6.14 -17.48
C VAL A 354 4.08 -5.14 -16.75
N SER A 355 3.51 -4.02 -16.25
CA SER A 355 4.29 -3.01 -15.55
C SER A 355 4.70 -3.50 -14.16
N GLU A 356 5.83 -4.20 -14.08
CA GLU A 356 6.59 -4.27 -12.84
C GLU A 356 7.09 -2.86 -12.55
N SER A 357 6.40 -2.10 -11.67
CA SER A 357 7.17 -1.15 -10.87
C SER A 357 8.24 -2.00 -10.18
N ARG A 358 9.51 -1.89 -10.62
CA ARG A 358 10.62 -2.76 -10.21
C ARG A 358 10.80 -2.83 -8.69
N ASP A 359 10.24 -1.86 -7.97
CA ASP A 359 10.33 -1.70 -6.53
C ASP A 359 9.08 -2.17 -5.77
N GLY A 360 8.07 -2.70 -6.45
CA GLY A 360 6.80 -3.13 -5.83
C GLY A 360 5.95 -1.98 -5.26
N VAL A 361 6.31 -0.74 -5.57
CA VAL A 361 5.56 0.48 -5.25
C VAL A 361 4.77 0.85 -6.49
N THR A 362 3.58 0.30 -6.63
CA THR A 362 2.61 0.79 -7.62
C THR A 362 2.37 2.26 -7.36
N ASN A 363 2.36 3.08 -8.40
CA ASN A 363 2.04 4.49 -8.22
C ASN A 363 0.57 4.61 -7.74
N PHE A 364 0.24 5.71 -7.08
CA PHE A 364 -1.11 5.88 -6.51
C PHE A 364 -2.19 5.82 -7.60
N SER A 365 -1.92 6.36 -8.80
CA SER A 365 -2.87 6.41 -9.92
C SER A 365 -3.21 5.02 -10.47
N GLU A 366 -2.22 4.13 -10.60
CA GLU A 366 -2.39 2.72 -10.97
C GLU A 366 -3.21 1.99 -9.90
N SER A 367 -2.88 2.21 -8.63
CA SER A 367 -3.61 1.60 -7.50
C SER A 367 -5.07 2.09 -7.46
N ALA A 368 -5.31 3.35 -7.79
CA ALA A 368 -6.63 3.93 -7.86
C ALA A 368 -7.44 3.43 -9.07
N LEU A 369 -6.82 3.31 -10.25
CA LEU A 369 -7.47 2.68 -11.41
C LEU A 369 -7.78 1.21 -11.14
N GLY A 370 -6.84 0.48 -10.54
CA GLY A 370 -7.01 -0.89 -10.08
C GLY A 370 -8.12 -1.03 -9.03
N PHE A 371 -8.30 -0.05 -8.13
CA PHE A 371 -9.40 -0.04 -7.16
C PHE A 371 -10.76 -0.10 -7.86
N PHE A 372 -11.02 0.79 -8.84
CA PHE A 372 -12.30 0.77 -9.58
C PHE A 372 -12.47 -0.47 -10.44
N ALA A 373 -11.36 -1.00 -10.99
CA ALA A 373 -11.37 -2.25 -11.72
C ALA A 373 -11.83 -3.42 -10.83
N VAL A 374 -11.32 -3.50 -9.60
CA VAL A 374 -11.72 -4.53 -8.63
C VAL A 374 -13.11 -4.29 -8.07
N GLU A 375 -13.50 -3.04 -7.81
CA GLU A 375 -14.87 -2.69 -7.42
C GLU A 375 -15.87 -3.16 -8.48
N TRP A 376 -15.62 -2.88 -9.76
CA TRP A 376 -16.46 -3.35 -10.86
C TRP A 376 -16.56 -4.88 -10.93
N LEU A 377 -15.44 -5.58 -10.70
CA LEU A 377 -15.42 -7.05 -10.64
C LEU A 377 -16.21 -7.59 -9.44
N ALA A 378 -16.09 -6.94 -8.29
CA ALA A 378 -16.79 -7.30 -7.06
C ALA A 378 -18.31 -7.08 -7.18
N GLU A 379 -18.76 -5.98 -7.80
CA GLU A 379 -20.18 -5.74 -8.11
C GLU A 379 -20.77 -6.83 -9.03
N ARG A 380 -19.95 -7.35 -9.95
CA ARG A 380 -20.35 -8.40 -10.90
C ARG A 380 -20.39 -9.80 -10.30
N ALA A 381 -19.34 -10.18 -9.58
CA ALA A 381 -19.09 -11.57 -9.15
C ALA A 381 -19.25 -11.79 -7.63
N GLY A 382 -19.46 -10.71 -6.86
CA GLY A 382 -19.49 -10.70 -5.40
C GLY A 382 -18.11 -10.50 -4.78
N ASN A 383 -18.07 -9.94 -3.56
CA ASN A 383 -16.83 -9.59 -2.86
C ASN A 383 -15.89 -10.78 -2.66
N SER A 384 -16.42 -11.98 -2.38
CA SER A 384 -15.61 -13.18 -2.23
C SER A 384 -14.78 -13.52 -3.48
N ALA A 385 -15.27 -13.18 -4.69
CA ALA A 385 -14.61 -13.52 -5.95
C ALA A 385 -13.19 -12.92 -6.04
N VAL A 386 -12.99 -11.74 -5.44
CA VAL A 386 -11.71 -11.03 -5.39
C VAL A 386 -10.62 -11.90 -4.76
N PHE A 387 -10.94 -12.61 -3.66
CA PHE A 387 -9.99 -13.51 -3.00
C PHE A 387 -10.10 -14.96 -3.48
N ASP A 388 -11.22 -15.38 -4.05
CA ASP A 388 -11.32 -16.69 -4.72
C ASP A 388 -10.34 -16.78 -5.90
N TYR A 389 -10.14 -15.68 -6.64
CA TYR A 389 -9.06 -15.55 -7.61
C TYR A 389 -7.69 -15.89 -7.00
N LEU A 390 -7.34 -15.27 -5.87
CA LEU A 390 -6.05 -15.50 -5.20
C LEU A 390 -5.91 -16.93 -4.65
N LYS A 391 -7.02 -17.55 -4.22
CA LYS A 391 -7.03 -18.97 -3.82
C LYS A 391 -6.76 -19.89 -5.02
N LEU A 392 -7.37 -19.62 -6.17
CA LEU A 392 -7.13 -20.39 -7.40
C LEU A 392 -5.68 -20.30 -7.87
N MET A 393 -5.04 -19.15 -7.67
CA MET A 393 -3.62 -18.94 -7.94
C MET A 393 -2.68 -19.81 -7.09
N ARG A 394 -3.15 -20.43 -6.00
CA ARG A 394 -2.36 -21.43 -5.24
C ARG A 394 -2.06 -22.68 -6.05
N THR A 395 -2.99 -23.05 -6.93
CA THR A 395 -3.00 -24.33 -7.64
C THR A 395 -2.87 -24.17 -9.15
N SER A 396 -2.97 -22.93 -9.66
CA SER A 396 -2.88 -22.60 -11.08
C SER A 396 -1.71 -21.64 -11.33
N ASN A 397 -1.01 -21.86 -12.44
CA ASN A 397 -0.03 -20.91 -12.98
C ASN A 397 -0.62 -20.04 -14.09
N ASP A 398 -1.86 -20.31 -14.48
CA ASP A 398 -2.60 -19.55 -15.48
C ASP A 398 -3.57 -18.62 -14.74
N TRP A 399 -3.10 -17.38 -14.55
CA TRP A 399 -3.89 -16.36 -13.87
C TRP A 399 -5.11 -15.92 -14.67
N ARG A 400 -5.08 -16.01 -16.00
CA ARG A 400 -6.24 -15.67 -16.84
C ARG A 400 -7.34 -16.70 -16.66
N ALA A 401 -6.99 -17.99 -16.61
CA ALA A 401 -7.95 -19.04 -16.29
C ALA A 401 -8.51 -18.90 -14.87
N ALA A 402 -7.67 -18.56 -13.89
CA ALA A 402 -8.11 -18.27 -12.52
C ALA A 402 -9.05 -17.06 -12.47
N PHE A 403 -8.73 -15.99 -13.20
CA PHE A 403 -9.54 -14.78 -13.34
C PHE A 403 -10.91 -15.10 -13.93
N ALA A 404 -10.94 -15.81 -15.06
CA ALA A 404 -12.20 -16.20 -15.71
C ALA A 404 -13.06 -17.09 -14.81
N THR A 405 -12.45 -17.98 -14.05
CA THR A 405 -13.14 -18.85 -13.09
C THR A 405 -13.71 -18.06 -11.92
N ALA A 406 -12.93 -17.13 -11.33
CA ALA A 406 -13.35 -16.35 -10.18
C ALA A 406 -14.42 -15.32 -10.52
N PHE A 407 -14.26 -14.60 -11.63
CA PHE A 407 -15.10 -13.45 -11.97
C PHE A 407 -16.15 -13.74 -13.04
N GLY A 408 -16.14 -14.94 -13.63
CA GLY A 408 -17.12 -15.34 -14.66
C GLY A 408 -17.03 -14.50 -15.95
N ILE A 409 -15.85 -13.97 -16.27
CA ILE A 409 -15.58 -13.16 -17.47
C ILE A 409 -14.11 -13.34 -17.89
N ASP A 410 -13.86 -13.50 -19.19
CA ASP A 410 -12.49 -13.53 -19.71
C ASP A 410 -11.82 -12.17 -19.53
N VAL A 411 -10.50 -12.14 -19.31
CA VAL A 411 -9.80 -10.89 -19.00
C VAL A 411 -9.86 -9.89 -20.16
N GLU A 412 -9.88 -10.34 -21.41
CA GLU A 412 -9.95 -9.45 -22.58
C GLU A 412 -11.36 -8.84 -22.74
N ASP A 413 -12.40 -9.61 -22.40
CA ASP A 413 -13.77 -9.11 -22.31
C ASP A 413 -13.93 -8.11 -21.16
N PHE A 414 -13.29 -8.41 -20.02
CA PHE A 414 -13.23 -7.49 -18.89
C PHE A 414 -12.56 -6.17 -19.26
N TYR A 415 -11.37 -6.20 -19.87
CA TYR A 415 -10.69 -4.95 -20.27
C TYR A 415 -11.56 -4.09 -21.19
N ARG A 416 -12.23 -4.70 -22.18
CA ARG A 416 -13.18 -3.96 -23.04
C ARG A 416 -14.34 -3.36 -22.26
N ALA A 417 -14.96 -4.15 -21.36
CA ALA A 417 -16.10 -3.70 -20.57
C ALA A 417 -15.70 -2.58 -19.59
N PHE A 418 -14.54 -2.72 -18.95
CA PHE A 418 -14.03 -1.74 -17.99
C PHE A 418 -13.63 -0.43 -18.67
N GLU A 419 -13.04 -0.45 -19.87
CA GLU A 419 -12.75 0.79 -20.61
C GLU A 419 -14.04 1.52 -21.04
N ALA A 420 -15.11 0.77 -21.36
CA ALA A 420 -16.42 1.37 -21.62
C ALA A 420 -17.01 2.03 -20.37
N TYR A 421 -16.90 1.38 -19.21
CA TYR A 421 -17.24 1.96 -17.91
C TYR A 421 -16.41 3.22 -17.61
N ARG A 422 -15.09 3.15 -17.83
CA ARG A 422 -14.16 4.26 -17.62
C ARG A 422 -14.52 5.46 -18.47
N ALA A 423 -14.89 5.27 -19.73
CA ALA A 423 -15.31 6.36 -20.61
C ALA A 423 -16.55 7.13 -20.08
N GLY A 424 -17.46 6.45 -19.38
CA GLY A 424 -18.68 7.04 -18.82
C GLY A 424 -18.48 7.70 -17.44
N ASP A 425 -17.96 6.95 -16.48
CA ASP A 425 -17.98 7.33 -15.05
C ASP A 425 -16.62 7.85 -14.53
N LEU A 426 -15.54 7.42 -15.17
CA LEU A 426 -14.16 7.78 -14.81
C LEU A 426 -13.44 8.39 -16.00
N THR A 427 -14.12 9.26 -16.75
CA THR A 427 -13.56 9.86 -17.96
C THR A 427 -12.18 10.44 -17.61
N PRO A 428 -11.11 9.94 -18.25
CA PRO A 428 -9.76 10.42 -17.97
C PRO A 428 -9.74 11.94 -18.04
N LEU A 429 -9.10 12.57 -17.06
CA LEU A 429 -8.85 14.01 -17.18
C LEU A 429 -8.06 14.21 -18.47
N PRO A 430 -8.41 15.22 -19.28
CA PRO A 430 -7.66 15.50 -20.49
C PRO A 430 -6.19 15.70 -20.10
N HIS A 431 -5.38 14.73 -20.52
CA HIS A 431 -3.93 14.65 -20.42
C HIS A 431 -3.38 14.46 -19.01
N LEU A 432 -2.38 13.57 -18.87
CA LEU A 432 -1.27 13.65 -17.92
C LEU A 432 -0.18 12.61 -18.26
N ILE A 433 0.73 13.04 -19.15
CA ILE A 433 2.20 12.79 -19.16
C ILE A 433 2.78 11.71 -20.10
N ASP A 434 2.06 10.66 -20.50
CA ASP A 434 2.72 9.55 -21.21
C ASP A 434 2.93 9.79 -22.73
N ASP A 435 2.13 10.67 -23.35
CA ASP A 435 1.97 10.70 -24.81
C ASP A 435 2.19 12.08 -25.47
N LEU A 436 2.73 13.08 -24.76
CA LEU A 436 2.89 14.43 -25.30
C LEU A 436 4.35 14.85 -25.44
N ASP A 437 4.70 15.35 -26.63
CA ASP A 437 5.98 16.03 -26.90
C ASP A 437 6.01 17.48 -26.35
N ALA A 438 4.95 17.91 -25.65
CA ALA A 438 4.79 19.29 -25.20
C ALA A 438 3.90 19.41 -23.94
N PRO A 439 4.15 20.43 -23.10
CA PRO A 439 3.30 20.73 -21.95
C PRO A 439 1.86 21.04 -22.35
N ALA A 440 0.91 20.58 -21.55
CA ALA A 440 -0.51 20.80 -21.76
C ALA A 440 -1.06 21.92 -20.88
N LEU A 441 -1.97 22.72 -21.42
CA LEU A 441 -2.74 23.74 -20.70
C LEU A 441 -4.22 23.36 -20.71
N VAL A 442 -4.80 23.11 -19.54
CA VAL A 442 -6.18 22.62 -19.39
C VAL A 442 -6.99 23.61 -18.56
N PHE A 443 -8.08 24.13 -19.09
CA PHE A 443 -9.00 25.01 -18.37
C PHE A 443 -10.09 24.19 -17.69
N LEU A 444 -10.31 24.43 -16.40
CA LEU A 444 -11.30 23.74 -15.58
C LEU A 444 -12.45 24.68 -15.20
N GLY A 445 -13.68 24.22 -15.44
CA GLY A 445 -14.90 25.00 -15.21
C GLY A 445 -15.06 26.15 -16.20
N ASP A 446 -15.77 27.19 -15.78
CA ASP A 446 -16.17 28.31 -16.64
C ASP A 446 -15.11 29.43 -16.68
N VAL A 447 -13.87 29.09 -17.04
CA VAL A 447 -12.82 30.10 -17.26
C VAL A 447 -13.26 30.99 -18.44
N PRO A 448 -13.35 32.33 -18.29
CA PRO A 448 -13.76 33.19 -19.38
C PRO A 448 -12.84 33.05 -20.61
N GLU A 449 -13.41 32.96 -21.81
CA GLU A 449 -12.65 32.71 -23.05
C GLU A 449 -11.54 33.76 -23.29
N ALA A 450 -11.77 35.01 -22.89
CA ALA A 450 -10.78 36.07 -22.98
C ALA A 450 -9.56 35.78 -22.07
N ASP A 451 -9.80 35.38 -20.83
CA ASP A 451 -8.74 35.01 -19.88
C ASP A 451 -8.01 33.74 -20.37
N ALA A 452 -8.76 32.76 -20.90
CA ALA A 452 -8.18 31.53 -21.45
C ALA A 452 -7.26 31.81 -22.66
N ALA A 453 -7.65 32.72 -23.55
CA ALA A 453 -6.84 33.11 -24.70
C ALA A 453 -5.56 33.86 -24.26
N GLU A 454 -5.66 34.75 -23.28
CA GLU A 454 -4.50 35.49 -22.76
C GLU A 454 -3.51 34.55 -22.06
N ILE A 455 -4.00 33.62 -21.22
CA ILE A 455 -3.18 32.61 -20.55
C ILE A 455 -2.51 31.68 -21.57
N ARG A 456 -3.21 31.28 -22.63
CA ARG A 456 -2.63 30.44 -23.69
C ARG A 456 -1.48 31.15 -24.40
N SER A 457 -1.69 32.40 -24.80
CA SER A 457 -0.65 33.23 -25.42
C SER A 457 0.56 33.38 -24.50
N GLU A 458 0.33 33.70 -23.23
CA GLU A 458 1.40 33.85 -22.25
C GLU A 458 2.17 32.53 -22.04
N PHE A 459 1.46 31.41 -21.97
CA PHE A 459 2.08 30.09 -21.81
C PHE A 459 2.98 29.73 -22.99
N GLU A 460 2.53 30.02 -24.22
CA GLU A 460 3.33 29.85 -25.44
C GLU A 460 4.55 30.78 -25.46
N ASP A 461 4.39 32.05 -25.07
CA ASP A 461 5.49 33.03 -24.99
C ASP A 461 6.56 32.60 -23.98
N ILE A 462 6.14 32.09 -22.82
CA ILE A 462 7.04 31.51 -21.81
C ILE A 462 7.79 30.31 -22.41
N GLN A 463 7.09 29.36 -23.03
CA GLN A 463 7.71 28.17 -23.65
C GLN A 463 8.78 28.55 -24.67
N GLN A 464 8.45 29.50 -25.56
CA GLN A 464 9.35 29.97 -26.59
C GLN A 464 10.55 30.71 -25.99
N PHE A 465 10.33 31.58 -25.00
CA PHE A 465 11.40 32.30 -24.30
C PHE A 465 12.42 31.34 -23.68
N TYR A 466 11.95 30.31 -22.98
CA TYR A 466 12.86 29.35 -22.34
C TYR A 466 13.63 28.51 -23.35
N THR A 467 12.96 28.12 -24.44
CA THR A 467 13.59 27.39 -25.54
C THR A 467 14.69 28.22 -26.21
N ASP A 468 14.41 29.48 -26.52
CA ASP A 468 15.33 30.35 -27.25
C ASP A 468 16.49 30.86 -26.40
N ARG A 469 16.23 31.19 -25.13
CA ARG A 469 17.22 31.84 -24.26
C ARG A 469 18.08 30.86 -23.49
N PHE A 470 17.48 29.78 -22.99
CA PHE A 470 18.16 28.83 -22.12
C PHE A 470 18.41 27.47 -22.79
N GLU A 471 17.99 27.30 -24.05
CA GLU A 471 18.00 26.00 -24.74
C GLU A 471 17.28 24.92 -23.92
N ALA A 472 16.26 25.32 -23.15
CA ALA A 472 15.55 24.47 -22.21
C ALA A 472 14.07 24.43 -22.56
N ARG A 473 13.52 23.22 -22.64
CA ARG A 473 12.10 22.97 -22.91
C ARG A 473 11.60 21.99 -21.87
N ALA A 474 10.48 22.32 -21.23
CA ALA A 474 9.69 21.29 -20.56
C ALA A 474 8.89 20.54 -21.63
N THR A 475 8.90 19.22 -21.61
CA THR A 475 8.08 18.35 -22.44
C THR A 475 6.96 17.70 -21.64
N GLU A 476 7.08 17.55 -20.32
CA GLU A 476 6.25 16.63 -19.53
C GLU A 476 5.55 17.27 -18.32
N PHE A 477 4.66 18.23 -18.54
CA PHE A 477 3.72 18.66 -17.47
C PHE A 477 2.37 19.18 -17.99
N THR A 478 1.37 19.12 -17.11
CA THR A 478 0.06 19.74 -17.35
C THR A 478 -0.20 20.87 -16.36
N LEU A 479 -0.54 22.05 -16.88
CA LEU A 479 -1.04 23.18 -16.11
C LEU A 479 -2.57 23.21 -16.19
N TYR A 480 -3.22 22.95 -15.07
CA TYR A 480 -4.65 23.16 -14.91
C TYR A 480 -4.92 24.59 -14.45
N VAL A 481 -5.81 25.30 -15.14
CA VAL A 481 -6.28 26.63 -14.75
C VAL A 481 -7.74 26.52 -14.38
N ALA A 482 -8.06 26.67 -13.10
CA ALA A 482 -9.44 26.65 -12.63
C ALA A 482 -9.98 28.06 -12.46
N ALA A 483 -11.26 28.25 -12.78
CA ALA A 483 -11.96 29.53 -12.58
C ALA A 483 -11.94 29.97 -11.11
N ASP A 484 -12.09 29.01 -10.19
CA ASP A 484 -12.20 29.24 -8.74
C ASP A 484 -11.67 28.03 -7.93
N GLU A 485 -11.45 28.25 -6.63
CA GLU A 485 -10.96 27.22 -5.71
C GLU A 485 -11.90 26.02 -5.61
N SER A 486 -13.22 26.22 -5.67
CA SER A 486 -14.18 25.12 -5.60
C SER A 486 -14.07 24.19 -6.80
N THR A 487 -13.85 24.74 -8.00
CA THR A 487 -13.62 23.99 -9.22
C THR A 487 -12.31 23.19 -9.15
N ALA A 488 -11.25 23.81 -8.65
CA ALA A 488 -9.99 23.13 -8.40
C ALA A 488 -10.11 22.01 -7.36
N LEU A 489 -10.78 22.26 -6.23
CA LEU A 489 -10.98 21.27 -5.16
C LEU A 489 -11.91 20.12 -5.58
N ARG A 490 -12.93 20.39 -6.42
CA ARG A 490 -13.76 19.33 -7.02
C ARG A 490 -12.92 18.41 -7.91
N THR A 491 -11.94 18.98 -8.63
CA THR A 491 -11.08 18.23 -9.56
C THR A 491 -9.87 17.61 -8.86
N PHE A 492 -9.38 18.22 -7.78
CA PHE A 492 -8.15 17.87 -7.06
C PHE A 492 -8.31 18.01 -5.53
N PRO A 493 -9.13 17.18 -4.89
CA PRO A 493 -9.52 17.34 -3.48
C PRO A 493 -8.37 17.21 -2.47
N ASP A 494 -7.27 16.56 -2.88
CA ASP A 494 -6.10 16.37 -2.02
C ASP A 494 -5.15 17.55 -1.95
N ARG A 495 -5.26 18.52 -2.86
CA ARG A 495 -4.35 19.66 -2.88
C ARG A 495 -4.93 20.83 -2.08
N ARG A 496 -4.76 20.78 -0.75
CA ARG A 496 -5.23 21.86 0.17
C ARG A 496 -4.53 23.20 0.01
N HIS A 497 -3.46 23.27 -0.79
CA HIS A 497 -2.73 24.50 -1.08
C HIS A 497 -2.68 24.69 -2.60
N HIS A 498 -3.73 25.30 -3.13
CA HIS A 498 -3.72 25.85 -4.47
C HIS A 498 -3.15 27.27 -4.36
N SER A 499 -1.82 27.39 -4.39
CA SER A 499 -1.16 28.69 -4.47
C SER A 499 -0.53 28.86 -5.84
N CYS A 500 -0.62 30.07 -6.37
CA CYS A 500 0.12 30.54 -7.55
C CYS A 500 1.66 30.52 -7.38
N SER A 501 2.14 30.07 -6.22
CA SER A 501 3.55 29.93 -5.88
C SER A 501 3.96 28.48 -5.60
N SER A 502 3.03 27.52 -5.65
CA SER A 502 3.36 26.13 -5.43
C SER A 502 3.99 25.56 -6.69
N PRO A 503 5.25 25.09 -6.66
CA PRO A 503 5.83 24.41 -7.81
C PRO A 503 4.94 23.20 -8.17
N PRO A 504 4.89 22.80 -9.46
CA PRO A 504 4.19 21.59 -9.85
C PRO A 504 4.68 20.45 -8.96
N SER A 505 3.74 19.72 -8.36
CA SER A 505 4.08 18.43 -7.81
C SER A 505 3.71 17.39 -8.86
N TRP A 506 4.72 16.60 -9.24
CA TRP A 506 4.54 15.38 -10.04
C TRP A 506 3.83 15.73 -11.36
N SER A 507 4.46 16.65 -12.12
CA SER A 507 4.07 17.01 -13.48
C SER A 507 2.65 17.59 -13.63
N THR A 508 2.05 18.03 -12.52
CA THR A 508 0.79 18.76 -12.48
C THR A 508 0.93 20.06 -11.69
N ALA A 509 0.56 21.18 -12.30
CA ALA A 509 0.35 22.45 -11.62
C ALA A 509 -1.13 22.87 -11.69
N ILE A 510 -1.60 23.57 -10.66
CA ILE A 510 -2.96 24.11 -10.61
C ILE A 510 -2.87 25.60 -10.32
N ALA A 511 -3.31 26.43 -11.26
CA ALA A 511 -3.47 27.86 -11.10
C ALA A 511 -4.96 28.19 -10.87
N LEU A 512 -5.23 29.02 -9.86
CA LEU A 512 -6.55 29.58 -9.62
C LEU A 512 -6.62 30.96 -10.27
N LEU A 513 -7.56 31.15 -11.20
CA LEU A 513 -7.67 32.41 -11.95
C LEU A 513 -7.82 33.62 -11.01
N GLU A 514 -8.63 33.50 -9.96
CA GLU A 514 -8.83 34.57 -8.96
C GLU A 514 -7.54 34.98 -8.23
N GLN A 515 -6.63 34.03 -8.02
CA GLN A 515 -5.39 34.25 -7.27
C GLN A 515 -4.20 34.56 -8.20
N CYS A 516 -4.24 34.08 -9.44
CA CYS A 516 -3.10 34.06 -10.36
C CYS A 516 -3.20 35.11 -11.49
N ARG A 517 -4.04 36.15 -11.33
CA ARG A 517 -4.13 37.27 -12.29
C ARG A 517 -2.81 38.00 -12.53
N ASN A 518 -1.78 37.76 -11.71
CA ASN A 518 -0.44 38.27 -11.96
C ASN A 518 0.37 37.24 -12.77
N TRP A 519 0.67 37.56 -14.03
CA TRP A 519 1.43 36.75 -15.00
C TRP A 519 2.73 36.14 -14.47
N SER A 520 3.34 36.72 -13.43
CA SER A 520 4.48 36.10 -12.70
C SER A 520 4.19 34.73 -12.08
N ALA A 521 2.93 34.33 -11.94
CA ALA A 521 2.55 33.02 -11.42
C ALA A 521 2.79 31.91 -12.45
N LEU A 522 2.39 32.14 -13.71
CA LEU A 522 2.52 31.16 -14.79
C LEU A 522 3.99 30.85 -15.08
N GLU A 523 4.82 31.89 -15.09
CA GLU A 523 6.25 31.76 -15.30
C GLU A 523 6.93 30.95 -14.19
N ARG A 524 6.67 31.24 -12.90
CA ARG A 524 7.21 30.44 -11.79
C ARG A 524 6.77 28.98 -11.83
N ILE A 525 5.52 28.73 -12.23
CA ILE A 525 5.02 27.37 -12.44
C ILE A 525 5.81 26.67 -13.55
N TYR A 526 6.06 27.37 -14.66
CA TYR A 526 6.82 26.84 -15.80
C TYR A 526 8.27 26.54 -15.44
N VAL A 527 8.96 27.44 -14.73
CA VAL A 527 10.33 27.19 -14.23
C VAL A 527 10.36 25.98 -13.32
N GLY A 528 9.43 25.90 -12.37
CA GLY A 528 9.32 24.75 -11.48
C GLY A 528 9.12 23.44 -12.26
N ALA A 529 8.32 23.46 -13.33
CA ALA A 529 8.08 22.31 -14.20
C ALA A 529 9.35 21.89 -14.96
N MET A 530 10.01 22.84 -15.61
CA MET A 530 11.27 22.58 -16.32
C MET A 530 12.35 22.03 -15.40
N VAL A 531 12.55 22.66 -14.23
CA VAL A 531 13.55 22.16 -13.29
C VAL A 531 13.20 20.75 -12.83
N GLN A 532 11.93 20.48 -12.55
CA GLN A 532 11.47 19.14 -12.17
C GLN A 532 11.76 18.10 -13.25
N GLU A 533 11.63 18.46 -14.53
CA GLU A 533 11.89 17.59 -15.67
C GLU A 533 13.39 17.33 -15.87
N LEU A 534 14.20 18.38 -15.76
CA LEU A 534 15.66 18.27 -15.88
C LEU A 534 16.28 17.54 -14.67
N ALA A 535 15.69 17.70 -13.48
CA ALA A 535 16.08 17.03 -12.25
C ALA A 535 14.85 16.79 -11.34
N PRO A 536 14.48 15.53 -11.05
CA PRO A 536 13.34 15.20 -10.20
C PRO A 536 13.35 15.97 -8.87
N LEU A 537 12.22 16.58 -8.47
CA LEU A 537 12.11 17.37 -7.23
C LEU A 537 12.54 16.63 -5.94
N GLY A 538 12.57 15.29 -5.96
CA GLY A 538 13.13 14.46 -4.89
C GLY A 538 14.63 14.68 -4.67
N LEU A 539 15.36 15.08 -5.71
CA LEU A 539 16.76 15.53 -5.61
C LEU A 539 16.89 16.95 -5.04
N LEU A 540 15.81 17.74 -5.03
CA LEU A 540 15.89 19.18 -4.82
C LEU A 540 15.29 19.68 -3.50
N ARG A 541 14.21 19.06 -2.96
CA ARG A 541 13.48 19.65 -1.81
C ARG A 541 13.10 18.71 -0.66
N PHE A 542 13.04 17.39 -0.86
CA PHE A 542 12.50 16.48 0.18
C PHE A 542 13.55 15.57 0.80
N PRO A 543 13.97 15.81 2.05
CA PRO A 543 14.76 14.83 2.78
C PRO A 543 13.95 13.55 3.04
N GLY A 544 14.49 12.40 2.62
CA GLY A 544 14.05 11.07 3.08
C GLY A 544 13.05 10.31 2.20
N ILE A 545 12.71 10.75 0.99
CA ILE A 545 11.93 9.94 0.04
C ILE A 545 12.94 9.19 -0.86
N GLY A 546 13.27 7.98 -0.41
CA GLY A 546 14.48 7.24 -0.77
C GLY A 546 14.56 6.79 -2.23
N VAL A 547 15.60 7.27 -2.91
CA VAL A 547 16.45 6.57 -3.89
C VAL A 547 17.82 7.27 -3.95
N TYR A 548 17.86 8.58 -3.67
CA TYR A 548 19.04 9.42 -3.82
C TYR A 548 19.73 9.76 -2.49
N THR A 549 21.08 9.77 -2.51
CA THR A 549 21.91 10.16 -1.35
C THR A 549 21.88 11.67 -1.11
N GLU A 550 22.21 12.12 0.09
CA GLU A 550 22.36 13.57 0.37
C GLU A 550 23.37 14.26 -0.57
N SER A 551 24.39 13.53 -1.03
CA SER A 551 25.38 14.02 -2.01
C SER A 551 24.84 14.26 -3.41
N SER A 552 23.63 13.80 -3.71
CA SER A 552 22.97 14.03 -5.01
C SER A 552 22.14 15.32 -5.02
N ARG A 553 22.06 16.04 -3.89
CA ARG A 553 21.23 17.23 -3.77
C ARG A 553 21.98 18.48 -4.21
N GLY A 554 21.36 19.23 -5.12
CA GLY A 554 21.81 20.58 -5.40
C GLY A 554 21.51 21.56 -4.26
N PRO A 555 22.25 22.67 -4.15
CA PRO A 555 22.02 23.64 -3.09
C PRO A 555 20.70 24.41 -3.30
N ASN A 556 19.94 24.66 -2.22
CA ASN A 556 18.63 25.31 -2.30
C ASN A 556 18.70 26.74 -2.86
N TRP A 557 19.81 27.44 -2.64
CA TRP A 557 20.02 28.80 -3.14
C TRP A 557 20.06 28.84 -4.67
N LEU A 558 20.55 27.77 -5.33
CA LEU A 558 20.67 27.73 -6.79
C LEU A 558 19.30 27.59 -7.44
N LEU A 559 18.44 26.73 -6.89
CA LEU A 559 17.06 26.61 -7.33
C LEU A 559 16.26 27.90 -7.11
N SER A 560 16.32 28.43 -5.89
CA SER A 560 15.59 29.66 -5.55
C SER A 560 16.10 30.87 -6.35
N GLY A 561 17.41 30.92 -6.59
CA GLY A 561 18.06 31.92 -7.42
C GLY A 561 17.67 31.82 -8.88
N LEU A 562 17.63 30.61 -9.44
CA LEU A 562 17.20 30.37 -10.81
C LEU A 562 15.75 30.77 -11.02
N GLU A 563 14.85 30.37 -10.12
CA GLU A 563 13.45 30.78 -10.13
C GLU A 563 13.32 32.31 -10.16
N GLY A 564 14.10 33.04 -9.36
CA GLY A 564 14.09 34.50 -9.37
C GLY A 564 14.72 35.14 -10.61
N TYR A 565 15.85 34.61 -11.07
CA TYR A 565 16.60 35.10 -12.22
C TYR A 565 15.80 34.94 -13.51
N ALA A 566 15.33 33.72 -13.78
CA ALA A 566 14.62 33.40 -15.01
C ALA A 566 13.29 34.16 -15.10
N ALA A 567 12.60 34.34 -13.97
CA ALA A 567 11.44 35.22 -13.87
C ALA A 567 11.75 36.65 -14.26
N THR A 568 12.84 37.20 -13.74
CA THR A 568 13.26 38.56 -14.03
C THR A 568 13.67 38.73 -15.48
N ALA A 569 14.39 37.76 -16.04
CA ALA A 569 14.78 37.72 -17.45
C ALA A 569 13.56 37.67 -18.38
N TYR A 570 12.57 36.83 -18.09
CA TYR A 570 11.33 36.75 -18.87
C TYR A 570 10.55 38.05 -18.80
N GLN A 571 10.34 38.60 -17.60
CA GLN A 571 9.60 39.86 -17.42
C GLN A 571 10.28 41.03 -18.13
N ALA A 572 11.61 41.03 -18.22
CA ALA A 572 12.34 42.01 -19.00
C ALA A 572 12.20 41.83 -20.50
N ALA A 573 12.28 40.59 -21.01
CA ALA A 573 12.05 40.29 -22.42
C ALA A 573 10.61 40.65 -22.86
N ALA A 574 9.63 40.45 -21.98
CA ALA A 574 8.24 40.85 -22.19
C ALA A 574 7.99 42.37 -22.00
N GLY A 575 9.02 43.18 -21.70
CA GLY A 575 8.89 44.63 -21.52
C GLY A 575 8.13 45.06 -20.25
N ARG A 576 7.96 44.16 -19.28
CA ARG A 576 7.17 44.40 -18.05
C ARG A 576 8.03 44.89 -16.89
N ARG A 577 9.33 44.60 -16.90
CA ARG A 577 10.27 45.02 -15.86
C ARG A 577 11.63 45.38 -16.43
N ASP A 578 12.37 46.20 -15.70
CA ASP A 578 13.78 46.48 -15.96
C ASP A 578 14.65 45.48 -15.18
N LEU A 579 15.59 44.82 -15.86
CA LEU A 579 16.58 43.92 -15.25
C LEU A 579 17.39 44.65 -14.17
N ALA A 580 17.86 45.86 -14.46
CA ALA A 580 18.70 46.64 -13.54
C ALA A 580 17.94 47.00 -12.27
N TYR A 581 16.64 47.30 -12.39
CA TYR A 581 15.80 47.61 -11.24
C TYR A 581 15.60 46.40 -10.31
N ASN A 582 15.33 45.21 -10.86
CA ASN A 582 15.19 44.00 -10.04
C ASN A 582 16.52 43.59 -9.42
N TRP A 583 17.60 43.64 -10.19
CA TRP A 583 18.95 43.37 -9.71
C TRP A 583 19.29 44.26 -8.51
N GLU A 584 19.04 45.57 -8.59
CA GLU A 584 19.31 46.50 -7.48
C GLU A 584 18.43 46.23 -6.25
N GLY A 585 17.21 45.72 -6.46
CA GLY A 585 16.35 45.22 -5.38
C GLY A 585 16.99 44.07 -4.61
N HIS A 586 17.49 43.05 -5.32
CA HIS A 586 18.20 41.92 -4.72
C HIS A 586 19.54 42.32 -4.12
N ALA A 587 20.31 43.18 -4.80
CA ALA A 587 21.56 43.74 -4.30
C ALA A 587 21.34 44.47 -2.97
N ARG A 588 20.29 45.29 -2.84
CA ARG A 588 19.99 45.99 -1.59
C ARG A 588 19.74 45.02 -0.41
N VAL A 589 18.97 43.95 -0.64
CA VAL A 589 18.72 42.92 0.39
C VAL A 589 20.02 42.19 0.73
N ALA A 590 20.80 41.78 -0.27
CA ALA A 590 22.08 41.13 -0.08
C ALA A 590 23.07 42.02 0.69
N ARG A 591 23.13 43.33 0.41
CA ARG A 591 23.98 44.28 1.13
C ARG A 591 23.68 44.35 2.62
N SER A 592 22.40 44.21 2.98
CA SER A 592 21.93 44.20 4.38
C SER A 592 22.08 42.85 5.09
N THR A 593 22.40 41.79 4.34
CA THR A 593 22.49 40.42 4.86
C THR A 593 23.91 40.12 5.33
N SER A 594 24.07 39.58 6.54
CA SER A 594 25.37 39.17 7.11
C SER A 594 25.73 37.72 6.83
N TYR A 595 24.79 36.91 6.34
CA TYR A 595 24.99 35.51 5.97
C TYR A 595 25.78 35.40 4.67
N SER A 596 26.67 34.41 4.59
CA SER A 596 27.25 33.97 3.32
C SER A 596 26.24 33.13 2.53
N LEU A 597 26.49 32.94 1.23
CA LEU A 597 25.66 32.04 0.41
C LEU A 597 25.73 30.58 0.94
N ARG A 598 26.88 30.21 1.53
CA ARG A 598 27.09 28.89 2.16
C ARG A 598 26.21 28.70 3.38
N ASP A 599 26.07 29.72 4.22
CA ASP A 599 25.24 29.65 5.44
C ASP A 599 23.76 29.40 5.12
N VAL A 600 23.32 29.84 3.94
CA VAL A 600 21.94 29.72 3.48
C VAL A 600 21.70 28.56 2.51
N ALA A 601 22.70 27.73 2.24
CA ALA A 601 22.58 26.65 1.26
C ALA A 601 21.47 25.64 1.54
N ASN A 602 21.05 25.54 2.81
CA ASN A 602 20.00 24.63 3.28
C ASN A 602 18.79 25.34 3.88
N THR A 603 18.72 26.68 3.86
CA THR A 603 17.59 27.44 4.43
C THR A 603 16.66 27.95 3.34
N GLY A 604 15.40 28.22 3.68
CA GLY A 604 14.34 28.65 2.73
C GLY A 604 13.87 30.10 2.92
N ASP A 605 14.65 30.94 3.61
CA ASP A 605 14.24 32.28 4.03
C ASP A 605 14.41 33.35 2.93
N GLY A 606 13.78 34.51 3.10
CA GLY A 606 13.86 35.64 2.15
C GLY A 606 15.27 36.10 1.75
N PRO A 607 16.27 36.16 2.66
CA PRO A 607 17.65 36.46 2.30
C PRO A 607 18.29 35.45 1.33
N VAL A 608 17.82 34.19 1.36
CA VAL A 608 18.30 33.12 0.47
C VAL A 608 17.92 33.40 -0.96
N ALA A 609 16.70 33.89 -1.20
CA ALA A 609 16.25 34.23 -2.55
C ALA A 609 17.06 35.38 -3.15
N ALA A 610 17.44 36.39 -2.36
CA ALA A 610 18.24 37.51 -2.85
C ALA A 610 19.70 37.14 -3.11
N LEU A 611 20.33 36.41 -2.19
CA LEU A 611 21.70 35.91 -2.40
C LEU A 611 21.76 34.88 -3.53
N GLY A 612 20.78 33.97 -3.59
CA GLY A 612 20.64 32.99 -4.68
C GLY A 612 20.44 33.65 -6.03
N TYR A 613 19.60 34.70 -6.13
CA TYR A 613 19.41 35.46 -7.36
C TYR A 613 20.75 36.03 -7.87
N LEU A 614 21.49 36.72 -7.00
CA LEU A 614 22.78 37.33 -7.38
C LEU A 614 23.84 36.28 -7.68
N ALA A 615 23.80 35.14 -7.00
CA ALA A 615 24.65 33.99 -7.28
C ALA A 615 24.41 33.42 -8.68
N VAL A 616 23.15 33.28 -9.07
CA VAL A 616 22.80 32.85 -10.43
C VAL A 616 23.17 33.91 -11.46
N ASP A 617 22.87 35.18 -11.22
CA ASP A 617 23.26 36.29 -12.10
C ASP A 617 24.79 36.32 -12.33
N TRP A 618 25.58 36.14 -11.27
CA TRP A 618 27.04 36.04 -11.35
C TRP A 618 27.51 34.82 -12.15
N LEU A 619 26.90 33.66 -11.95
CA LEU A 619 27.20 32.45 -12.73
C LEU A 619 26.87 32.66 -14.21
N VAL A 620 25.73 33.28 -14.51
CA VAL A 620 25.32 33.63 -15.86
C VAL A 620 26.32 34.58 -16.53
N GLU A 621 26.77 35.62 -15.84
CA GLU A 621 27.79 36.55 -16.38
C GLU A 621 29.09 35.83 -16.72
N ARG A 622 29.47 34.84 -15.88
CA ARG A 622 30.72 34.10 -16.03
C ARG A 622 30.68 33.06 -17.16
N VAL A 623 29.63 32.25 -17.22
CA VAL A 623 29.59 31.04 -18.06
C VAL A 623 28.42 30.98 -19.04
N GLY A 624 27.51 31.96 -18.99
CA GLY A 624 26.34 32.03 -19.84
C GLY A 624 25.07 31.45 -19.21
N GLU A 625 23.93 31.83 -19.78
CA GLU A 625 22.59 31.47 -19.27
C GLU A 625 22.27 29.98 -19.36
N SER A 626 22.71 29.31 -20.42
CA SER A 626 22.44 27.87 -20.63
C SER A 626 23.10 26.98 -19.58
N ALA A 627 24.22 27.39 -18.99
CA ALA A 627 24.95 26.61 -17.99
C ALA A 627 24.12 26.35 -16.72
N VAL A 628 23.21 27.25 -16.35
CA VAL A 628 22.40 27.11 -15.13
C VAL A 628 21.37 25.97 -15.27
N PHE A 629 20.82 25.77 -16.47
CA PHE A 629 19.96 24.61 -16.76
C PHE A 629 20.75 23.34 -17.06
N GLU A 630 21.96 23.47 -17.62
CA GLU A 630 22.87 22.34 -17.83
C GLU A 630 23.26 21.67 -16.51
N TYR A 631 23.43 22.43 -15.44
CA TYR A 631 23.62 21.87 -14.09
C TYR A 631 22.54 20.85 -13.73
N TYR A 632 21.27 21.17 -13.95
CA TYR A 632 20.16 20.26 -13.63
C TYR A 632 20.16 19.04 -14.55
N ARG A 633 20.50 19.19 -15.83
CA ARG A 633 20.69 18.04 -16.75
C ARG A 633 21.80 17.10 -16.28
N LEU A 634 22.85 17.65 -15.65
CA LEU A 634 24.01 16.90 -15.19
C LEU A 634 23.80 16.24 -13.82
N LEU A 635 22.78 16.59 -13.05
CA LEU A 635 22.53 16.00 -11.72
C LEU A 635 22.30 14.47 -11.77
N LEU A 636 21.70 13.96 -12.84
CA LEU A 636 21.45 12.52 -13.01
C LEU A 636 22.65 11.73 -13.57
N PRO A 637 23.35 12.18 -14.63
CA PRO A 637 24.48 11.43 -15.18
C PRO A 637 25.76 11.55 -14.34
N GLU A 638 25.89 12.55 -13.47
CA GLU A 638 27.07 12.75 -12.63
C GLU A 638 26.97 12.00 -11.29
N PRO A 639 28.11 11.62 -10.68
CA PRO A 639 28.12 10.85 -9.43
C PRO A 639 27.74 11.68 -8.19
N SER A 640 27.75 13.01 -8.29
CA SER A 640 27.33 13.91 -7.21
C SER A 640 26.91 15.29 -7.72
N ALA A 641 26.21 16.05 -6.89
CA ALA A 641 25.82 17.42 -7.20
C ALA A 641 27.04 18.34 -7.37
N GLU A 642 28.14 18.10 -6.68
CA GLU A 642 29.39 18.87 -6.84
C GLU A 642 30.07 18.59 -8.18
N ALA A 643 30.04 17.35 -8.66
CA ALA A 643 30.56 16.99 -9.98
C ALA A 643 29.71 17.63 -11.10
N ALA A 644 28.38 17.59 -10.96
CA ALA A 644 27.46 18.31 -11.85
C ALA A 644 27.73 19.82 -11.84
N PHE A 645 27.96 20.41 -10.66
CA PHE A 645 28.28 21.83 -10.52
C PHE A 645 29.59 22.19 -11.22
N GLU A 646 30.66 21.44 -10.95
CA GLU A 646 31.97 21.67 -11.57
C GLU A 646 31.92 21.53 -13.08
N ARG A 647 31.20 20.53 -13.60
CA ARG A 647 31.05 20.33 -15.04
C ARG A 647 30.20 21.42 -15.70
N ALA A 648 29.12 21.87 -15.07
CA ALA A 648 28.24 22.90 -15.62
C ALA A 648 28.90 24.28 -15.62
N PHE A 649 29.59 24.63 -14.54
CA PHE A 649 30.11 25.99 -14.32
C PHE A 649 31.62 26.11 -14.54
N GLY A 650 32.36 25.02 -14.67
CA GLY A 650 33.82 25.04 -14.82
C GLY A 650 34.58 25.46 -13.56
N LEU A 651 33.93 25.41 -12.39
CA LEU A 651 34.56 25.60 -11.09
C LEU A 651 33.89 24.75 -10.01
N THR A 652 34.67 24.33 -9.01
CA THR A 652 34.11 23.59 -7.87
C THR A 652 33.17 24.49 -7.06
N ILE A 653 32.17 23.88 -6.40
CA ILE A 653 31.23 24.64 -5.55
C ILE A 653 31.94 25.38 -4.40
N GLU A 654 33.06 24.85 -3.91
CA GLU A 654 33.88 25.50 -2.89
C GLU A 654 34.62 26.73 -3.42
N ALA A 655 35.19 26.64 -4.62
CA ALA A 655 35.79 27.80 -5.30
C ALA A 655 34.72 28.86 -5.60
N PHE A 656 33.52 28.42 -5.98
CA PHE A 656 32.39 29.30 -6.23
C PHE A 656 32.01 30.09 -4.98
N TYR A 657 31.84 29.42 -3.84
CA TYR A 657 31.52 30.11 -2.60
C TYR A 657 32.57 31.16 -2.23
N LEU A 658 33.85 30.84 -2.40
CA LEU A 658 34.93 31.79 -2.11
C LEU A 658 34.86 33.02 -3.02
N GLU A 659 34.75 32.82 -4.35
CA GLU A 659 34.68 33.91 -5.31
C GLU A 659 33.41 34.76 -5.13
N PHE A 660 32.27 34.11 -4.84
CA PHE A 660 31.01 34.79 -4.62
C PHE A 660 30.99 35.56 -3.30
N ASP A 661 31.58 35.05 -2.22
CA ASP A 661 31.67 35.77 -0.95
C ASP A 661 32.52 37.05 -1.09
N GLU A 662 33.61 37.00 -1.88
CA GLU A 662 34.38 38.21 -2.23
C GLU A 662 33.55 39.21 -3.04
N TYR A 663 32.77 38.72 -4.01
CA TYR A 663 31.84 39.55 -4.78
C TYR A 663 30.77 40.19 -3.89
N HIS A 664 30.17 39.42 -2.99
CA HIS A 664 29.17 39.89 -2.03
C HIS A 664 29.77 40.92 -1.07
N ALA A 665 31.01 40.74 -0.61
CA ALA A 665 31.73 41.73 0.19
C ALA A 665 31.92 43.06 -0.56
N ARG A 666 32.35 43.02 -1.82
CA ARG A 666 32.47 44.23 -2.66
C ARG A 666 31.12 44.92 -2.88
N LEU A 667 30.05 44.15 -3.07
CA LEU A 667 28.69 44.71 -3.18
C LEU A 667 28.27 45.46 -1.91
N ARG A 668 28.69 44.98 -0.73
CA ARG A 668 28.40 45.63 0.56
C ARG A 668 29.18 46.95 0.72
N GLU A 669 30.41 46.99 0.23
CA GLU A 669 31.26 48.19 0.26
C GLU A 669 30.78 49.26 -0.72
N SER A 670 30.28 48.88 -1.91
CA SER A 670 29.83 49.82 -2.94
C SER A 670 28.48 50.49 -2.67
N GLY A 671 27.76 50.04 -1.64
CA GLY A 671 26.49 50.64 -1.20
C GLY A 671 26.61 51.63 -0.03
N GLN A 672 27.82 51.91 0.44
CA GLN A 672 28.14 53.02 1.35
C GLN A 672 28.56 54.24 0.54
#